data_AF-A0A933FQZ4-F1
#
_entry.id   AF-A0A933FQZ4-F1
#
_cell.length_a   1.000
_cell.length_b   1.000
_cell.length_c   1.000
_cell.angle_alpha   90.00
_cell.angle_beta   90.00
_cell.angle_gamma   90.00
#
_symmetry.space_group_name_H-M   'P 1'
#
loop_
_entity.id
_entity.type
_entity.pdbx_description
1 polymer ?
#
loop_
_entity_poly.entity_id
_entity_poly.type
_entity_poly.pdbx_seq_one_letter_code
_entity_poly.pdbx_strand_id
1 'polypeptide(L)'
;MKEIDLAQGQVVLWEVTTARRYLAIVRRVDSEFAELDFFWGGRKSVRTVELRPFVAYLDERDKNSRRVFSVKRSTLCEMFFNRPLRRLRPKPARTIRNALRKHGLRYDPEEWPKPDTRVRIWRDCSFVSVKASTVDSTIEALLPRWLEPERLPPSSRDPLGLQAYAERLANALLPGLTVFTTRAGYYGFLAWAIQLLNGPSFSSGPTRRERLNRLERGLVLCEFIQHDINDNSCALLGQRSKTQLLQGHEANRYRVPTRILKNQNSAGAFRLYATSLTSFGFAVDAPDLGADRLLPYSLSDFGERLARGFKRRVPDAFTNFALGDETRHRDVLREWGGQLCFSELRLLEQYRRAFLEGFILGNSVDAERRFLTVRRLFQRGLLTERYEKRGQIAPEATAEDDSAAAEEAPELEGLSNDRVLLYFYDQAPTNDNRDFQTAAVFELLGLGLSAIFRVLVEDLRSHGRTRTSELGDRIMRDADARTRRLWSAPLAGAAAGAPTVRTLVPDLFRVEGAAQCAAVGGLLLARLVGERMFRAVAPNLTGSAPLILVDSVLRSQPERSLAQALPELLQAMVERHGEVSVNKGRQRWCYFDGEAVVKDDLQEMALGFHSMRFPQLYSLCRDVRLGAEDLRNGN
;
A
#
# COMPACT_ATOMS: atom_id res chain seq x y z
N MET A 1 38.83 -22.27 5.42
CA MET A 1 37.57 -22.58 6.13
C MET A 1 37.52 -21.68 7.35
N LYS A 2 36.38 -21.04 7.66
CA LYS A 2 36.23 -20.35 8.94
C LYS A 2 36.18 -21.41 10.03
N GLU A 3 37.02 -21.27 11.04
CA GLU A 3 37.01 -22.11 12.24
C GLU A 3 35.63 -21.92 12.91
N ILE A 4 34.93 -23.03 13.17
CA ILE A 4 33.59 -23.00 13.76
C ILE A 4 33.77 -22.99 15.27
N ASP A 5 33.45 -21.87 15.90
CA ASP A 5 33.47 -21.74 17.35
C ASP A 5 32.31 -22.53 17.96
N LEU A 6 32.63 -23.71 18.52
CA LEU A 6 31.69 -24.61 19.19
C LEU A 6 31.89 -24.52 20.70
N ALA A 7 30.84 -24.19 21.44
CA ALA A 7 30.88 -24.12 22.90
C ALA A 7 30.19 -25.33 23.55
N GLN A 8 30.73 -25.79 24.69
CA GLN A 8 30.05 -26.77 25.53
C GLN A 8 28.67 -26.26 25.97
N GLY A 9 27.65 -27.10 25.80
CA GLY A 9 26.25 -26.81 26.08
C GLY A 9 25.51 -26.15 24.92
N GLN A 10 26.15 -25.91 23.78
CA GLN A 10 25.52 -25.31 22.61
C GLN A 10 24.68 -26.34 21.85
N VAL A 11 23.54 -25.90 21.30
CA VAL A 11 22.76 -26.73 20.36
C VAL A 11 23.38 -26.63 18.98
N VAL A 12 23.68 -27.79 18.40
CA VAL A 12 24.23 -27.92 17.06
C VAL A 12 23.29 -28.71 16.16
N LEU A 13 23.33 -28.36 14.89
CA LEU A 13 22.79 -29.15 13.80
C LEU A 13 23.91 -30.04 13.25
N TRP A 14 23.74 -31.36 13.35
CA TRP A 14 24.63 -32.34 12.72
C TRP A 14 24.01 -32.82 11.42
N GLU A 15 24.68 -32.56 10.30
CA GLU A 15 24.22 -32.91 8.96
C GLU A 15 24.89 -34.21 8.48
N VAL A 16 24.27 -35.36 8.76
CA VAL A 16 24.79 -36.67 8.32
C VAL A 16 24.72 -36.81 6.80
N THR A 17 23.64 -36.29 6.22
CA THR A 17 23.44 -36.17 4.77
C THR A 17 22.64 -34.90 4.50
N THR A 18 22.50 -34.54 3.22
CA THR A 18 21.65 -33.42 2.80
C THR A 18 20.20 -33.53 3.29
N ALA A 19 19.70 -34.77 3.42
CA ALA A 19 18.33 -35.09 3.84
C ALA A 19 18.18 -35.44 5.33
N ARG A 20 19.26 -35.88 6.00
CA ARG A 20 19.22 -36.40 7.37
C ARG A 20 20.04 -35.52 8.30
N ARG A 21 19.34 -34.86 9.22
CA ARG A 21 19.92 -33.90 10.16
C ARG A 21 19.43 -34.19 11.57
N TYR A 22 20.27 -33.89 12.56
CA TYR A 22 19.93 -34.05 13.97
C TYR A 22 20.24 -32.80 14.77
N LEU A 23 19.46 -32.60 15.82
CA LEU A 23 19.77 -31.62 16.85
C LEU A 23 20.39 -32.34 18.04
N ALA A 24 21.52 -31.83 18.49
CA ALA A 24 22.27 -32.36 19.62
C ALA A 24 22.85 -31.23 20.47
N ILE A 25 23.27 -31.57 21.68
CA ILE A 25 23.98 -30.65 22.57
C ILE A 25 25.45 -31.02 22.57
N VAL A 26 26.32 -30.04 22.36
CA VAL A 26 27.76 -30.22 22.46
C VAL A 26 28.12 -30.49 23.91
N ARG A 27 28.66 -31.68 24.20
CA ARG A 27 29.10 -32.06 25.55
C ARG A 27 30.55 -31.67 25.80
N ARG A 28 31.40 -31.89 24.80
CA ARG A 28 32.83 -31.60 24.83
C ARG A 28 33.30 -31.31 23.41
N VAL A 29 34.27 -30.40 23.26
CA VAL A 29 34.91 -30.07 21.99
C VAL A 29 36.40 -30.29 22.15
N ASP A 30 36.98 -31.05 21.22
CA ASP A 30 38.41 -31.17 20.99
C ASP A 30 38.72 -30.56 19.60
N SER A 31 39.99 -30.50 19.19
CA SER A 31 40.41 -29.77 17.97
C SER A 31 39.74 -30.24 16.67
N GLU A 32 39.49 -31.55 16.53
CA GLU A 32 38.90 -32.13 15.32
C GLU A 32 37.51 -32.72 15.52
N PHE A 33 37.11 -32.98 16.77
CA PHE A 33 35.90 -33.71 17.11
C PHE A 33 35.12 -33.02 18.22
N ALA A 34 33.80 -33.19 18.23
CA ALA A 34 32.95 -32.85 19.35
C ALA A 34 32.11 -34.06 19.77
N GLU A 35 32.05 -34.30 21.08
CA GLU A 35 31.15 -35.27 21.67
C GLU A 35 29.76 -34.64 21.81
N LEU A 36 28.76 -35.29 21.23
CA LEU A 36 27.37 -34.84 21.22
C LEU A 36 26.50 -35.69 22.14
N ASP A 37 25.68 -35.04 22.96
CA ASP A 37 24.55 -35.64 23.66
C ASP A 37 23.26 -35.42 22.85
N PHE A 38 22.61 -36.52 22.45
CA PHE A 38 21.33 -36.46 21.75
C PHE A 38 20.15 -36.53 22.72
N PHE A 39 19.02 -35.93 22.34
CA PHE A 39 17.81 -35.91 23.17
C PHE A 39 17.13 -37.28 23.34
N TRP A 40 17.58 -38.31 22.61
CA TRP A 40 17.20 -39.71 22.82
C TRP A 40 18.18 -40.49 23.72
N GLY A 41 19.15 -39.83 24.34
CA GLY A 41 20.12 -40.44 25.25
C GLY A 41 21.34 -41.09 24.58
N GLY A 42 21.45 -40.99 23.25
CA GLY A 42 22.64 -41.41 22.52
C GLY A 42 23.80 -40.45 22.70
N ARG A 43 25.02 -40.96 22.58
CA ARG A 43 26.25 -40.16 22.46
C ARG A 43 26.99 -40.49 21.19
N LYS A 44 27.61 -39.49 20.57
CA LYS A 44 28.46 -39.72 19.40
C LYS A 44 29.56 -38.67 19.31
N SER A 45 30.76 -39.11 18.98
CA SER A 45 31.84 -38.23 18.55
C SER A 45 31.68 -37.94 17.05
N VAL A 46 31.65 -36.65 16.70
CA VAL A 46 31.42 -36.17 15.34
C VAL A 46 32.49 -35.15 14.99
N ARG A 47 32.97 -35.15 13.74
CA ARG A 47 33.95 -34.16 13.29
C ARG A 47 33.35 -32.75 13.36
N THR A 48 34.09 -31.79 13.89
CA THR A 48 33.61 -30.40 14.05
C THR A 48 33.14 -29.77 12.74
N VAL A 49 33.72 -30.19 11.61
CA VAL A 49 33.34 -29.75 10.25
C VAL A 49 31.95 -30.21 9.80
N GLU A 50 31.38 -31.25 10.42
CA GLU A 50 30.01 -31.73 10.15
C GLU A 50 28.96 -31.05 11.05
N LEU A 51 29.41 -30.18 11.94
CA LEU A 51 28.58 -29.52 12.94
C LEU A 51 28.40 -28.06 12.61
N ARG A 52 27.19 -27.59 12.87
CA ARG A 52 26.87 -26.18 12.76
C ARG A 52 26.16 -25.71 14.02
N PRO A 53 26.62 -24.65 14.69
CA PRO A 53 25.81 -23.99 15.71
C PRO A 53 24.42 -23.71 15.18
N PHE A 54 23.38 -24.17 15.87
CA PHE A 54 22.02 -24.00 15.36
C PHE A 54 21.63 -22.52 15.30
N VAL A 55 22.17 -21.69 16.20
CA VAL A 55 22.02 -20.23 16.16
C VAL A 55 22.70 -19.65 14.91
N ALA A 56 23.97 -19.98 14.63
CA ALA A 56 24.65 -19.50 13.41
C ALA A 56 23.93 -19.96 12.12
N TYR A 57 23.37 -21.18 12.13
CA TYR A 57 22.52 -21.66 11.04
C TYR A 57 21.26 -20.79 10.83
N LEU A 58 20.66 -20.29 11.91
CA LEU A 58 19.53 -19.35 11.83
C LEU A 58 19.99 -17.95 11.38
N ASP A 59 21.11 -17.44 11.90
CA ASP A 59 21.64 -16.11 11.58
C ASP A 59 22.04 -15.99 10.10
N GLU A 60 22.59 -17.04 9.50
CA GLU A 60 22.86 -17.08 8.07
C GLU A 60 21.59 -17.05 7.20
N ARG A 61 20.47 -17.52 7.74
CA ARG A 61 19.16 -17.39 7.09
C ARG A 61 18.58 -15.99 7.28
N ASP A 62 18.94 -15.29 8.36
CA ASP A 62 18.52 -13.90 8.63
C ASP A 62 19.01 -12.92 7.55
N LYS A 63 20.27 -13.06 7.09
CA LYS A 63 20.84 -12.26 5.99
C LYS A 63 20.09 -12.36 4.65
N ASN A 64 19.27 -13.41 4.47
CA ASN A 64 18.49 -13.66 3.26
C ASN A 64 16.98 -13.39 3.45
N SER A 65 16.63 -12.47 4.37
CA SER A 65 15.25 -12.07 4.71
C SER A 65 14.41 -13.18 5.35
N ARG A 66 15.03 -14.13 6.06
CA ARG A 66 14.33 -15.29 6.67
C ARG A 66 14.78 -15.59 8.08
N ARG A 67 14.13 -14.92 9.01
CA ARG A 67 14.31 -15.07 10.46
C ARG A 67 13.83 -16.42 11.05
N VAL A 68 13.36 -17.37 10.24
CA VAL A 68 12.60 -18.55 10.72
C VAL A 68 13.03 -19.85 10.04
N PHE A 69 13.30 -20.88 10.84
CA PHE A 69 13.41 -22.28 10.41
C PHE A 69 12.05 -22.97 10.52
N SER A 70 11.41 -23.25 9.38
CA SER A 70 10.09 -23.90 9.30
C SER A 70 10.26 -25.35 8.89
N VAL A 71 9.78 -26.28 9.71
CA VAL A 71 9.90 -27.72 9.48
C VAL A 71 8.63 -28.46 9.93
N LYS A 72 8.24 -29.54 9.24
CA LYS A 72 7.11 -30.38 9.68
C LYS A 72 7.42 -31.00 11.04
N ARG A 73 6.39 -31.12 11.90
CA ARG A 73 6.52 -31.73 13.24
C ARG A 73 7.14 -33.12 13.17
N SER A 74 6.75 -33.94 12.20
CA SER A 74 7.33 -35.28 11.99
C SER A 74 8.83 -35.24 11.77
N THR A 75 9.32 -34.38 10.89
CA THR A 75 10.74 -34.15 10.63
C THR A 75 11.45 -33.58 11.86
N LEU A 76 10.83 -32.63 12.57
CA LEU A 76 11.41 -32.09 13.82
C LEU A 76 11.56 -33.20 14.88
N CYS A 77 10.58 -34.10 15.01
CA CYS A 77 10.67 -35.25 15.91
C CYS A 77 11.81 -36.20 15.50
N GLU A 78 12.00 -36.40 14.20
CA GLU A 78 13.10 -37.20 13.68
C GLU A 78 14.46 -36.58 13.99
N MET A 79 14.60 -35.26 13.84
CA MET A 79 15.80 -34.52 14.22
C MET A 79 16.13 -34.63 15.71
N PHE A 80 15.10 -34.69 16.58
CA PHE A 80 15.25 -34.76 18.04
C PHE A 80 15.32 -36.17 18.62
N PHE A 81 14.78 -37.19 17.94
CA PHE A 81 14.61 -38.53 18.50
C PHE A 81 15.06 -39.67 17.58
N ASN A 82 15.65 -39.34 16.41
CA ASN A 82 16.08 -40.30 15.39
C ASN A 82 14.97 -41.28 14.94
N ARG A 83 13.71 -40.84 15.00
CA ARG A 83 12.57 -41.55 14.43
C ARG A 83 11.39 -40.61 14.21
N PRO A 84 10.61 -40.80 13.13
CA PRO A 84 9.37 -40.06 12.96
C PRO A 84 8.36 -40.54 14.01
N LEU A 85 7.94 -39.64 14.90
CA LEU A 85 6.86 -39.93 15.84
C LEU A 85 5.51 -39.70 15.15
N ARG A 86 4.74 -40.77 14.89
CA ARG A 86 3.37 -40.66 14.36
C ARG A 86 2.45 -39.91 15.33
N ARG A 87 2.53 -40.23 16.63
CA ARG A 87 1.84 -39.53 17.72
C ARG A 87 2.86 -38.90 18.66
N LEU A 88 2.78 -37.57 18.84
CA LEU A 88 3.66 -36.85 19.75
C LEU A 88 3.02 -36.81 21.15
N ARG A 89 3.48 -37.67 22.05
CA ARG A 89 3.02 -37.68 23.45
C ARG A 89 3.50 -36.40 24.18
N PRO A 90 2.83 -35.99 25.27
CA PRO A 90 3.18 -34.76 26.01
C PRO A 90 4.65 -34.70 26.48
N LYS A 91 5.22 -35.83 26.93
CA LYS A 91 6.61 -35.87 27.40
C LYS A 91 7.63 -35.51 26.29
N PRO A 92 7.66 -36.19 25.13
CA PRO A 92 8.50 -35.78 24.00
C PRO A 92 8.26 -34.34 23.53
N ALA A 93 7.00 -33.87 23.47
CA ALA A 93 6.71 -32.48 23.11
C ALA A 93 7.37 -31.51 24.10
N ARG A 94 7.20 -31.76 25.41
CA ARG A 94 7.81 -30.95 26.48
C ARG A 94 9.34 -30.97 26.39
N THR A 95 9.95 -32.11 26.07
CA THR A 95 11.40 -32.21 25.86
C THR A 95 11.88 -31.30 24.73
N ILE A 96 11.26 -31.34 23.55
CA ILE A 96 11.63 -30.47 22.43
C ILE A 96 11.45 -29.00 22.81
N ARG A 97 10.27 -28.65 23.34
CA ARG A 97 9.92 -27.28 23.73
C ARG A 97 10.88 -26.70 24.78
N ASN A 98 11.22 -27.49 25.80
CA ASN A 98 12.15 -27.09 26.85
C ASN A 98 13.57 -26.94 26.29
N ALA A 99 14.00 -27.83 25.39
CA ALA A 99 15.30 -27.71 24.74
C ALA A 99 15.39 -26.42 23.92
N LEU A 100 14.39 -26.14 23.07
CA LEU A 100 14.36 -24.91 22.28
C LEU A 100 14.41 -23.66 23.18
N ARG A 101 13.53 -23.56 24.18
CA ARG A 101 13.50 -22.40 25.11
C ARG A 101 14.79 -22.25 25.91
N LYS A 102 15.35 -23.36 26.42
CA LYS A 102 16.60 -23.37 27.21
C LYS A 102 17.79 -22.84 26.42
N HIS A 103 17.75 -22.93 25.09
CA HIS A 103 18.82 -22.49 24.21
C HIS A 103 18.45 -21.21 23.42
N GLY A 104 17.52 -20.42 23.94
CA GLY A 104 17.16 -19.12 23.36
C GLY A 104 16.48 -19.22 22.01
N LEU A 105 15.60 -20.21 21.83
CA LEU A 105 14.83 -20.40 20.62
C LEU A 105 13.32 -20.34 20.94
N ARG A 106 12.59 -19.52 20.18
CA ARG A 106 11.13 -19.52 20.18
C ARG A 106 10.60 -20.44 19.09
N TYR A 107 9.34 -20.84 19.24
CA TYR A 107 8.65 -21.62 18.23
C TYR A 107 7.15 -21.33 18.19
N ASP A 108 6.54 -21.63 17.05
CA ASP A 108 5.10 -21.53 16.81
C ASP A 108 4.64 -22.58 15.78
N PRO A 109 3.44 -23.16 15.87
CA PRO A 109 2.44 -22.98 16.93
C PRO A 109 2.88 -23.59 18.26
N GLU A 110 2.23 -23.21 19.37
CA GLU A 110 2.49 -23.83 20.67
C GLU A 110 2.06 -25.30 20.67
N GLU A 111 0.97 -25.64 19.97
CA GLU A 111 0.43 -27.00 19.87
C GLU A 111 0.78 -27.67 18.54
N TRP A 112 1.18 -28.95 18.57
CA TRP A 112 1.60 -29.72 17.39
C TRP A 112 0.71 -30.94 17.13
N PRO A 113 -0.58 -30.74 16.81
CA PRO A 113 -1.58 -31.80 16.81
C PRO A 113 -1.32 -32.86 15.73
N LYS A 114 -0.81 -32.47 14.55
CA LYS A 114 -0.68 -33.37 13.40
C LYS A 114 0.79 -33.54 12.96
N PRO A 115 1.16 -34.67 12.31
CA PRO A 115 2.52 -34.90 11.81
C PRO A 115 3.02 -33.88 10.76
N ASP A 116 2.10 -33.27 10.04
CA ASP A 116 2.31 -32.26 9.00
C ASP A 116 2.26 -30.82 9.54
N THR A 117 1.89 -30.61 10.81
CA THR A 117 1.94 -29.29 11.45
C THR A 117 3.34 -28.70 11.28
N ARG A 118 3.44 -27.51 10.69
CA ARG A 118 4.72 -26.83 10.50
C ARG A 118 5.09 -26.08 11.76
N VAL A 119 6.24 -26.43 12.33
CA VAL A 119 6.83 -25.77 13.48
C VAL A 119 7.85 -24.77 12.97
N ARG A 120 7.60 -23.51 13.26
CA ARG A 120 8.48 -22.37 13.03
C ARG A 120 9.39 -22.24 14.23
N ILE A 121 10.70 -22.13 14.03
CA ILE A 121 11.71 -21.97 15.08
C ILE A 121 12.57 -20.76 14.73
N TRP A 122 12.79 -19.85 15.66
CA TRP A 122 13.64 -18.68 15.47
C TRP A 122 14.37 -18.31 16.75
N ARG A 123 15.40 -17.48 16.63
CA ARG A 123 16.18 -16.99 17.77
C ARG A 123 15.30 -16.11 18.65
N ASP A 124 15.25 -16.43 19.94
CA ASP A 124 14.68 -15.55 20.94
C ASP A 124 15.68 -14.43 21.23
N CYS A 125 15.42 -13.25 20.67
CA CYS A 125 16.26 -12.07 20.86
C CYS A 125 16.23 -11.55 22.32
N SER A 126 15.29 -12.02 23.14
CA SER A 126 15.23 -11.69 24.57
C SER A 126 16.02 -12.66 25.47
N PHE A 127 16.56 -13.74 24.91
CA PHE A 127 17.33 -14.71 25.67
C PHE A 127 18.77 -14.25 25.88
N VAL A 128 19.12 -13.91 27.13
CA VAL A 128 20.49 -13.58 27.53
C VAL A 128 21.16 -14.85 28.05
N SER A 129 22.18 -15.33 27.33
CA SER A 129 22.99 -16.44 27.81
C SER A 129 23.90 -15.98 28.95
N VAL A 130 23.87 -16.67 30.09
CA VAL A 130 24.65 -16.36 31.30
C VAL A 130 26.17 -16.43 31.09
N LYS A 131 26.64 -16.96 29.94
CA LYS A 131 28.07 -17.19 29.64
C LYS A 131 28.66 -16.31 28.54
N ALA A 132 27.92 -15.35 27.97
CA ALA A 132 28.48 -14.43 26.98
C ALA A 132 29.17 -13.25 27.69
N SER A 133 30.50 -13.18 27.65
CA SER A 133 31.31 -12.11 28.27
C SER A 133 31.41 -10.84 27.42
N THR A 134 30.91 -10.87 26.19
CA THR A 134 30.85 -9.72 25.29
C THR A 134 29.39 -9.31 25.14
N VAL A 135 29.11 -8.03 25.36
CA VAL A 135 27.83 -7.42 24.99
C VAL A 135 27.67 -7.66 23.50
N ASP A 136 26.75 -8.57 23.14
CA ASP A 136 26.48 -8.95 21.76
C ASP A 136 26.12 -7.66 21.00
N SER A 137 26.82 -7.34 19.91
CA SER A 137 26.46 -6.23 19.00
C SER A 137 24.99 -6.30 18.54
N THR A 138 24.38 -7.49 18.65
CA THR A 138 22.95 -7.71 18.46
C THR A 138 22.10 -7.15 19.61
N ILE A 139 22.57 -7.19 20.87
CA ILE A 139 21.96 -6.48 22.00
C ILE A 139 22.10 -4.97 21.82
N GLU A 140 23.23 -4.45 21.32
CA GLU A 140 23.32 -3.03 20.91
C GLU A 140 22.36 -2.69 19.77
N ALA A 141 22.07 -3.62 18.85
CA ALA A 141 21.07 -3.44 17.80
C ALA A 141 19.62 -3.60 18.29
N LEU A 142 19.40 -4.29 19.42
CA LEU A 142 18.13 -4.43 20.13
C LEU A 142 17.92 -3.34 21.19
N LEU A 143 18.98 -2.62 21.57
CA LEU A 143 18.82 -1.34 22.23
C LEU A 143 17.91 -0.53 21.33
N PRO A 144 16.89 0.12 21.92
CA PRO A 144 15.85 0.75 21.15
C PRO A 144 16.42 1.72 20.10
N ARG A 145 16.33 1.32 18.82
CA ARG A 145 16.64 2.17 17.65
C ARG A 145 15.62 3.29 17.44
N TRP A 146 15.04 3.84 18.51
CA TRP A 146 14.19 5.02 18.42
C TRP A 146 14.99 6.28 18.07
N LEU A 147 16.33 6.21 18.14
CA LEU A 147 17.22 7.34 17.93
C LEU A 147 17.63 7.57 16.47
N GLU A 148 17.36 6.63 15.57
CA GLU A 148 17.56 6.86 14.12
C GLU A 148 16.27 6.57 13.36
N PRO A 149 15.47 7.62 13.07
CA PRO A 149 14.30 7.48 12.21
C PRO A 149 14.71 6.84 10.90
N GLU A 150 14.08 5.71 10.57
CA GLU A 150 14.13 5.16 9.22
C GLU A 150 13.65 6.28 8.29
N ARG A 151 14.57 6.91 7.54
CA ARG A 151 14.26 8.04 6.66
C ARG A 151 13.32 7.54 5.59
N LEU A 152 12.02 7.62 5.85
CA LEU A 152 10.98 7.41 4.87
C LEU A 152 11.29 8.33 3.69
N PRO A 153 11.19 7.85 2.43
CA PRO A 153 11.51 8.66 1.27
C PRO A 153 10.77 10.01 1.34
N PRO A 154 11.38 11.12 0.91
CA PRO A 154 10.94 12.51 1.14
C PRO A 154 9.55 12.90 0.59
N SER A 155 8.74 11.96 0.11
CA SER A 155 7.49 12.20 -0.62
C SER A 155 6.21 12.39 0.20
N SER A 156 6.22 12.51 1.53
CA SER A 156 4.99 12.86 2.26
C SER A 156 4.75 14.36 2.10
N ARG A 157 4.12 14.73 0.98
CA ARG A 157 3.67 16.07 0.58
C ARG A 157 2.42 16.53 1.35
N ASP A 158 2.26 16.00 2.56
CA ASP A 158 1.13 16.27 3.44
C ASP A 158 1.65 17.02 4.67
N PRO A 159 1.88 18.34 4.54
CA PRO A 159 2.46 19.15 5.60
C PRO A 159 1.53 19.27 6.80
N LEU A 160 0.21 19.13 6.62
CA LEU A 160 -0.79 19.31 7.67
C LEU A 160 -1.28 17.99 8.29
N GLY A 161 -0.86 16.83 7.77
CA GLY A 161 -1.21 15.52 8.31
C GLY A 161 -2.64 15.08 7.94
N LEU A 162 -3.13 15.48 6.77
CA LEU A 162 -4.47 15.24 6.26
C LEU A 162 -4.63 13.83 5.67
N GLN A 163 -3.57 13.29 5.05
CA GLN A 163 -3.63 12.09 4.22
C GLN A 163 -4.08 10.85 5.03
N ALA A 164 -3.53 10.64 6.23
CA ALA A 164 -3.86 9.46 7.03
C ALA A 164 -5.36 9.41 7.42
N TYR A 165 -5.96 10.55 7.70
CA TYR A 165 -7.40 10.61 8.02
C TYR A 165 -8.26 10.49 6.76
N ALA A 166 -7.84 11.13 5.66
CA ALA A 166 -8.47 10.96 4.35
C ALA A 166 -8.49 9.48 3.93
N GLU A 167 -7.38 8.76 4.09
CA GLU A 167 -7.27 7.32 3.81
C GLU A 167 -8.24 6.51 4.66
N ARG A 168 -8.44 6.87 5.94
CA ARG A 168 -9.43 6.21 6.81
C ARG A 168 -10.86 6.40 6.30
N LEU A 169 -11.22 7.61 5.87
CA LEU A 169 -12.53 7.90 5.30
C LEU A 169 -12.72 7.19 3.95
N ALA A 170 -11.68 7.19 3.10
CA ALA A 170 -11.68 6.45 1.85
C ALA A 170 -11.83 4.93 2.10
N ASN A 171 -11.17 4.38 3.13
CA ASN A 171 -11.30 2.97 3.53
C ASN A 171 -12.67 2.65 4.16
N ALA A 172 -13.38 3.63 4.72
CA ALA A 172 -14.75 3.43 5.20
C ALA A 172 -15.72 3.24 4.02
N LEU A 173 -15.53 4.00 2.93
CA LEU A 173 -16.37 3.93 1.73
C LEU A 173 -15.96 2.81 0.76
N LEU A 174 -14.65 2.68 0.50
CA LEU A 174 -14.05 1.80 -0.50
C LEU A 174 -12.85 1.05 0.09
N PRO A 175 -13.08 0.16 1.09
CA PRO A 175 -12.01 -0.60 1.72
C PRO A 175 -11.20 -1.39 0.69
N GLY A 176 -9.89 -1.49 0.91
CA GLY A 176 -8.98 -2.28 0.09
C GLY A 176 -8.57 -1.64 -1.24
N LEU A 177 -9.41 -0.78 -1.83
CA LEU A 177 -9.07 -0.07 -3.05
C LEU A 177 -7.91 0.89 -2.80
N THR A 178 -7.00 1.11 -3.74
CA THR A 178 -5.93 2.12 -3.63
C THR A 178 -5.93 3.02 -4.86
N VAL A 179 -5.16 4.11 -4.87
CA VAL A 179 -5.02 4.97 -6.07
C VAL A 179 -4.41 4.22 -7.27
N PHE A 180 -3.74 3.09 -7.02
CA PHE A 180 -3.08 2.28 -8.04
C PHE A 180 -3.94 1.13 -8.58
N THR A 181 -5.06 0.80 -7.93
CA THR A 181 -5.90 -0.35 -8.28
C THR A 181 -6.94 0.01 -9.33
N THR A 182 -6.47 0.37 -10.52
CA THR A 182 -7.30 0.87 -11.64
C THR A 182 -7.84 -0.21 -12.56
N ARG A 183 -7.24 -1.41 -12.62
CA ARG A 183 -7.60 -2.44 -13.61
C ARG A 183 -8.03 -3.74 -12.96
N ALA A 184 -9.20 -4.24 -13.33
CA ALA A 184 -9.72 -5.50 -12.80
C ALA A 184 -8.85 -6.69 -13.23
N GLY A 185 -8.19 -6.60 -14.39
CA GLY A 185 -7.37 -7.69 -14.93
C GLY A 185 -6.13 -8.04 -14.14
N TYR A 186 -5.58 -7.08 -13.38
CA TYR A 186 -4.43 -7.38 -12.52
C TYR A 186 -4.78 -8.38 -11.42
N TYR A 187 -6.02 -8.41 -10.93
CA TYR A 187 -6.42 -9.40 -9.93
C TYR A 187 -6.37 -10.83 -10.49
N GLY A 188 -6.86 -11.03 -11.72
CA GLY A 188 -6.75 -12.31 -12.44
C GLY A 188 -5.32 -12.72 -12.71
N PHE A 189 -4.54 -11.79 -13.27
CA PHE A 189 -3.13 -12.00 -13.57
C PHE A 189 -2.33 -12.37 -12.31
N LEU A 190 -2.50 -11.60 -11.22
CA LEU A 190 -1.77 -11.83 -9.97
C LEU A 190 -2.22 -13.14 -9.29
N ALA A 191 -3.52 -13.45 -9.28
CA ALA A 191 -4.00 -14.72 -8.76
C ALA A 191 -3.40 -15.90 -9.54
N TRP A 192 -3.44 -15.85 -10.88
CA TRP A 192 -2.80 -16.85 -11.73
C TRP A 192 -1.30 -16.97 -11.47
N ALA A 193 -0.58 -15.84 -11.40
CA ALA A 193 0.86 -15.82 -11.16
C ALA A 193 1.20 -16.39 -9.77
N ILE A 194 0.43 -16.08 -8.72
CA ILE A 194 0.60 -16.65 -7.38
C ILE A 194 0.40 -18.15 -7.42
N GLN A 195 -0.67 -18.65 -8.06
CA GLN A 195 -0.93 -20.09 -8.18
C GLN A 195 0.21 -20.81 -8.89
N LEU A 196 0.63 -20.29 -10.05
CA LEU A 196 1.72 -20.85 -10.84
C LEU A 196 3.05 -20.85 -10.07
N LEU A 197 3.40 -19.72 -9.46
CA LEU A 197 4.70 -19.51 -8.81
C LEU A 197 4.75 -19.99 -7.36
N ASN A 198 3.65 -20.43 -6.77
CA ASN A 198 3.69 -21.19 -5.52
C ASN A 198 3.62 -22.71 -5.76
N GLY A 199 3.43 -23.14 -7.02
CA GLY A 199 3.50 -24.54 -7.42
C GLY A 199 4.89 -25.18 -7.30
N PRO A 200 4.95 -26.53 -7.33
CA PRO A 200 6.17 -27.30 -7.06
C PRO A 200 7.26 -27.18 -8.14
N SER A 201 6.91 -26.74 -9.36
CA SER A 201 7.72 -26.85 -10.58
C SER A 201 8.98 -25.96 -10.67
N PHE A 202 9.41 -25.34 -9.58
CA PHE A 202 10.24 -24.13 -9.65
C PHE A 202 11.14 -23.99 -8.40
N SER A 203 11.76 -25.09 -8.00
CA SER A 203 12.57 -25.24 -6.77
C SER A 203 13.98 -24.60 -6.84
N SER A 204 14.54 -24.40 -8.04
CA SER A 204 15.86 -23.81 -8.28
C SER A 204 15.77 -22.54 -9.16
N GLY A 205 16.79 -21.68 -9.16
CA GLY A 205 16.88 -20.50 -10.04
C GLY A 205 16.46 -19.15 -9.41
N PRO A 206 16.01 -18.17 -10.22
CA PRO A 206 15.61 -16.84 -9.76
C PRO A 206 14.54 -16.89 -8.67
N THR A 207 14.47 -15.84 -7.85
CA THR A 207 13.44 -15.73 -6.81
C THR A 207 12.05 -15.73 -7.46
N ARG A 208 11.04 -16.24 -6.74
CA ARG A 208 9.64 -16.19 -7.21
C ARG A 208 9.17 -14.77 -7.48
N ARG A 209 9.68 -13.81 -6.72
CA ARG A 209 9.46 -12.38 -6.95
C ARG A 209 9.95 -11.95 -8.32
N GLU A 210 11.18 -12.31 -8.70
CA GLU A 210 11.71 -11.95 -10.02
C GLU A 210 10.99 -12.68 -11.15
N ARG A 211 10.59 -13.94 -10.94
CA ARG A 211 9.73 -14.66 -11.90
C ARG A 211 8.39 -13.94 -12.12
N LEU A 212 7.75 -13.47 -11.04
CA LEU A 212 6.52 -12.68 -11.15
C LEU A 212 6.77 -11.40 -11.94
N ASN A 213 7.86 -10.68 -11.64
CA ASN A 213 8.23 -9.48 -12.39
C ASN A 213 8.43 -9.80 -13.89
N ARG A 214 9.05 -10.94 -14.23
CA ARG A 214 9.20 -11.37 -15.63
C ARG A 214 7.86 -11.68 -16.31
N LEU A 215 6.92 -12.33 -15.61
CA LEU A 215 5.56 -12.52 -16.10
C LEU A 215 4.87 -11.18 -16.37
N GLU A 216 5.01 -10.21 -15.46
CA GLU A 216 4.41 -8.87 -15.58
C GLU A 216 5.02 -8.11 -16.77
N ARG A 217 6.35 -8.15 -16.92
CA ARG A 217 7.08 -7.57 -18.07
C ARG A 217 6.65 -8.20 -19.40
N GLY A 218 6.45 -9.52 -19.43
CA GLY A 218 5.97 -10.24 -20.61
C GLY A 218 4.54 -9.85 -20.99
N LEU A 219 3.64 -9.74 -20.00
CA LEU A 219 2.26 -9.28 -20.20
C LEU A 219 2.24 -7.87 -20.79
N VAL A 220 2.98 -6.96 -20.16
CA VAL A 220 3.07 -5.55 -20.56
C VAL A 220 3.62 -5.41 -21.98
N LEU A 221 4.64 -6.19 -22.36
CA LEU A 221 5.17 -6.22 -23.73
C LEU A 221 4.10 -6.67 -24.75
N CYS A 222 3.37 -7.76 -24.47
CA CYS A 222 2.34 -8.27 -25.39
C CYS A 222 1.24 -7.24 -25.60
N GLU A 223 0.78 -6.61 -24.53
CA GLU A 223 -0.25 -5.58 -24.56
C GLU A 223 0.20 -4.32 -25.32
N PHE A 224 1.45 -3.88 -25.15
CA PHE A 224 1.98 -2.78 -25.94
C PHE A 224 2.05 -3.10 -27.44
N ILE A 225 2.45 -4.31 -27.80
CA ILE A 225 2.50 -4.72 -29.21
C ILE A 225 1.09 -4.81 -29.82
N GLN A 226 0.09 -5.19 -29.03
CA GLN A 226 -1.31 -5.27 -29.43
C GLN A 226 -1.93 -3.89 -29.65
N HIS A 227 -1.74 -2.97 -28.71
CA HIS A 227 -2.39 -1.67 -28.71
C HIS A 227 -1.63 -0.59 -29.51
N ASP A 228 -0.40 -0.84 -29.96
CA ASP A 228 0.42 0.19 -30.63
C ASP A 228 0.65 1.44 -29.74
N ILE A 229 1.48 2.38 -30.21
CA ILE A 229 1.89 3.52 -29.39
C ILE A 229 0.75 4.51 -29.12
N ASN A 230 -0.26 4.56 -29.99
CA ASN A 230 -1.32 5.57 -29.96
C ASN A 230 -2.62 5.09 -29.31
N ASP A 231 -2.80 3.78 -29.06
CA ASP A 231 -3.99 3.31 -28.36
C ASP A 231 -3.77 3.30 -26.84
N ASN A 232 -4.62 4.04 -26.14
CA ASN A 232 -4.66 4.10 -24.69
C ASN A 232 -5.92 3.40 -24.12
N SER A 233 -6.60 2.57 -24.92
CA SER A 233 -7.77 1.80 -24.51
C SER A 233 -7.45 0.80 -23.38
N CYS A 234 -6.20 0.35 -23.27
CA CYS A 234 -5.74 -0.57 -22.24
C CYS A 234 -4.51 -0.02 -21.48
N ALA A 235 -4.73 0.82 -20.47
CA ALA A 235 -3.67 1.32 -19.59
C ALA A 235 -3.21 0.23 -18.59
N LEU A 236 -1.96 -0.23 -18.71
CA LEU A 236 -1.27 -1.11 -17.76
C LEU A 236 -0.30 -0.32 -16.87
N LEU A 237 0.04 -0.86 -15.70
CA LEU A 237 1.11 -0.32 -14.85
C LEU A 237 2.48 -0.47 -15.56
N GLY A 238 3.27 0.61 -15.55
CA GLY A 238 4.64 0.59 -16.07
C GLY A 238 4.84 1.10 -17.50
N GLN A 239 4.10 2.14 -17.92
CA GLN A 239 4.28 2.79 -19.23
C GLN A 239 5.45 3.78 -19.26
N ARG A 240 6.64 3.38 -18.79
CA ARG A 240 7.85 4.11 -19.22
C ARG A 240 7.94 4.08 -20.74
N SER A 241 8.32 5.21 -21.35
CA SER A 241 8.54 5.45 -22.79
C SER A 241 8.36 4.17 -23.61
N LYS A 242 7.17 4.00 -24.21
CA LYS A 242 6.81 2.86 -25.07
C LYS A 242 7.94 2.55 -26.08
N THR A 243 8.68 3.58 -26.49
CA THR A 243 9.90 3.53 -27.30
C THR A 243 11.00 2.63 -26.72
N GLN A 244 11.32 2.71 -25.42
CA GLN A 244 12.39 1.91 -24.80
C GLN A 244 12.07 0.41 -24.79
N LEU A 245 10.81 0.04 -24.56
CA LEU A 245 10.39 -1.36 -24.57
C LEU A 245 10.44 -1.96 -25.97
N LEU A 246 10.25 -1.12 -26.99
CA LEU A 246 10.33 -1.51 -28.38
C LEU A 246 11.76 -1.43 -28.94
N GLN A 247 12.71 -0.75 -28.30
CA GLN A 247 14.09 -0.54 -28.81
C GLN A 247 15.01 -1.77 -28.75
N GLY A 248 14.56 -2.91 -28.23
CA GLY A 248 15.37 -4.12 -28.03
C GLY A 248 15.07 -5.30 -28.97
N HIS A 249 14.57 -5.05 -30.18
CA HIS A 249 14.19 -6.12 -31.12
C HIS A 249 15.27 -6.36 -32.20
N GLU A 250 15.43 -7.62 -32.58
CA GLU A 250 16.25 -8.03 -33.73
C GLU A 250 15.32 -8.68 -34.76
N ALA A 251 15.30 -8.16 -36.00
CA ALA A 251 14.48 -8.70 -37.09
C ALA A 251 13.00 -8.96 -36.69
N ASN A 252 12.36 -7.99 -36.03
CA ASN A 252 10.97 -8.07 -35.54
C ASN A 252 10.71 -9.16 -34.50
N ARG A 253 11.76 -9.65 -33.84
CA ARG A 253 11.68 -10.58 -32.70
C ARG A 253 12.02 -9.84 -31.42
N TYR A 254 11.20 -10.06 -30.39
CA TYR A 254 11.31 -9.38 -29.11
C TYR A 254 11.61 -10.40 -28.01
N ARG A 255 12.40 -9.95 -27.03
CA ARG A 255 12.62 -10.63 -25.74
C ARG A 255 11.85 -9.90 -24.65
N VAL A 256 11.59 -10.59 -23.54
CA VAL A 256 11.03 -9.95 -22.34
C VAL A 256 11.99 -8.84 -21.89
N PRO A 257 11.49 -7.60 -21.66
CA PRO A 257 12.35 -6.51 -21.23
C PRO A 257 12.92 -6.79 -19.83
N THR A 258 14.10 -6.26 -19.56
CA THR A 258 14.75 -6.43 -18.25
C THR A 258 14.05 -5.59 -17.17
N ARG A 259 13.43 -4.46 -17.54
CA ARG A 259 12.68 -3.57 -16.64
C ARG A 259 11.57 -2.85 -17.42
N ILE A 260 10.42 -2.63 -16.77
CA ILE A 260 9.36 -1.72 -17.22
C ILE A 260 9.18 -0.53 -16.26
N LEU A 261 9.78 -0.62 -15.06
CA LEU A 261 9.81 0.39 -14.00
C LEU A 261 11.25 0.54 -13.45
N LYS A 262 11.64 1.72 -12.95
CA LYS A 262 12.88 1.97 -12.18
C LYS A 262 12.99 0.97 -11.03
N ASN A 263 11.91 0.82 -10.27
CA ASN A 263 11.83 -0.04 -9.10
C ASN A 263 10.59 -0.95 -9.17
N GLN A 264 10.65 -1.95 -10.04
CA GLN A 264 9.60 -2.98 -10.18
C GLN A 264 9.20 -3.64 -8.85
N ASN A 265 10.15 -3.79 -7.92
CA ASN A 265 9.87 -4.47 -6.67
C ASN A 265 8.96 -3.65 -5.75
N SER A 266 9.08 -2.33 -5.76
CA SER A 266 8.22 -1.42 -4.97
C SER A 266 6.99 -0.92 -5.74
N ALA A 267 7.11 -0.72 -7.05
CA ALA A 267 6.07 -0.11 -7.88
C ALA A 267 5.36 -1.09 -8.84
N GLY A 268 5.76 -2.37 -8.86
CA GLY A 268 5.08 -3.39 -9.68
C GLY A 268 3.72 -3.79 -9.12
N ALA A 269 2.86 -4.31 -9.99
CA ALA A 269 1.45 -4.59 -9.71
C ALA A 269 1.23 -5.42 -8.44
N PHE A 270 2.06 -6.45 -8.22
CA PHE A 270 1.93 -7.31 -7.03
C PHE A 270 2.07 -6.55 -5.71
N ARG A 271 2.90 -5.51 -5.63
CA ARG A 271 3.02 -4.69 -4.41
C ARG A 271 1.83 -3.74 -4.30
N LEU A 272 1.47 -3.08 -5.40
CA LEU A 272 0.42 -2.06 -5.42
C LEU A 272 -1.00 -2.65 -5.21
N TYR A 273 -1.23 -3.88 -5.63
CA TYR A 273 -2.51 -4.58 -5.51
C TYR A 273 -2.59 -5.49 -4.27
N ALA A 274 -1.49 -5.68 -3.53
CA ALA A 274 -1.42 -6.60 -2.38
C ALA A 274 -2.57 -6.40 -1.38
N THR A 275 -2.76 -5.16 -0.89
CA THR A 275 -3.82 -4.82 0.08
C THR A 275 -5.22 -5.05 -0.49
N SER A 276 -5.41 -4.76 -1.78
CA SER A 276 -6.70 -4.97 -2.43
C SER A 276 -7.00 -6.45 -2.68
N LEU A 277 -5.99 -7.28 -2.99
CA LEU A 277 -6.13 -8.72 -3.16
C LEU A 277 -6.65 -9.38 -1.87
N THR A 278 -6.15 -8.95 -0.72
CA THR A 278 -6.59 -9.47 0.57
C THR A 278 -7.96 -8.93 0.98
N SER A 279 -8.20 -7.62 0.84
CA SER A 279 -9.49 -7.01 1.19
C SER A 279 -10.64 -7.44 0.27
N PHE A 280 -10.37 -7.78 -0.99
CA PHE A 280 -11.38 -8.35 -1.91
C PHE A 280 -11.52 -9.86 -1.71
N GLY A 281 -10.82 -10.43 -0.73
CA GLY A 281 -10.89 -11.84 -0.40
C GLY A 281 -10.42 -12.73 -1.53
N PHE A 282 -9.51 -12.28 -2.41
CA PHE A 282 -8.90 -13.09 -3.46
C PHE A 282 -7.63 -13.81 -2.97
N ALA A 283 -6.96 -13.25 -1.97
CA ALA A 283 -5.79 -13.84 -1.35
C ALA A 283 -5.86 -13.72 0.18
N VAL A 284 -5.10 -14.58 0.85
CA VAL A 284 -4.88 -14.52 2.29
C VAL A 284 -3.39 -14.34 2.53
N ASP A 285 -3.03 -13.42 3.43
CA ASP A 285 -1.63 -13.24 3.84
C ASP A 285 -1.08 -14.54 4.43
N ALA A 286 -0.01 -15.05 3.82
CA ALA A 286 0.65 -16.29 4.20
C ALA A 286 2.15 -16.05 4.33
N PRO A 287 2.59 -15.29 5.36
CA PRO A 287 3.99 -14.87 5.49
C PRO A 287 4.97 -16.05 5.65
N ASP A 288 4.48 -17.21 6.11
CA ASP A 288 5.22 -18.46 6.20
C ASP A 288 5.66 -18.99 4.82
N LEU A 289 4.86 -18.77 3.77
CA LEU A 289 5.25 -19.09 2.39
C LEU A 289 6.47 -18.25 1.96
N GLY A 290 6.56 -17.00 2.41
CA GLY A 290 7.74 -16.14 2.20
C GLY A 290 9.03 -16.76 2.77
N ALA A 291 8.94 -17.37 3.96
CA ALA A 291 10.06 -18.10 4.58
C ALA A 291 10.45 -19.35 3.75
N ASP A 292 9.52 -19.92 3.01
CA ASP A 292 9.74 -21.06 2.12
C ASP A 292 10.17 -20.70 0.70
N ARG A 293 10.53 -19.43 0.43
CA ARG A 293 10.96 -19.01 -0.94
C ARG A 293 9.80 -18.97 -1.92
N LEU A 294 8.57 -18.91 -1.41
CA LEU A 294 7.34 -18.72 -2.17
C LEU A 294 6.86 -17.26 -2.05
N LEU A 295 5.84 -16.92 -2.81
CA LEU A 295 5.15 -15.63 -2.65
C LEU A 295 4.30 -15.68 -1.37
N PRO A 296 4.26 -14.61 -0.56
CA PRO A 296 3.66 -14.60 0.78
C PRO A 296 2.11 -14.54 0.78
N TYR A 297 1.47 -15.20 -0.18
CA TYR A 297 0.02 -15.24 -0.34
C TYR A 297 -0.45 -16.65 -0.69
N SER A 298 -1.52 -17.10 -0.05
CA SER A 298 -2.35 -18.19 -0.54
C SER A 298 -3.59 -17.61 -1.23
N LEU A 299 -4.13 -18.30 -2.23
CA LEU A 299 -5.39 -17.90 -2.85
C LEU A 299 -6.56 -18.39 -2.01
N SER A 300 -7.61 -17.59 -1.94
CA SER A 300 -8.93 -18.04 -1.50
C SER A 300 -9.66 -18.79 -2.64
N ASP A 301 -10.84 -19.32 -2.36
CA ASP A 301 -11.71 -19.92 -3.39
C ASP A 301 -12.03 -18.94 -4.53
N PHE A 302 -12.28 -17.66 -4.21
CA PHE A 302 -12.48 -16.62 -5.23
C PHE A 302 -11.21 -16.36 -6.03
N GLY A 303 -10.06 -16.27 -5.36
CA GLY A 303 -8.76 -16.11 -6.01
C GLY A 303 -8.43 -17.25 -6.96
N GLU A 304 -8.69 -18.49 -6.55
CA GLU A 304 -8.49 -19.65 -7.41
C GLU A 304 -9.41 -19.64 -8.64
N ARG A 305 -10.67 -19.21 -8.48
CA ARG A 305 -11.60 -19.06 -9.60
C ARG A 305 -11.14 -17.98 -10.57
N LEU A 306 -10.65 -16.84 -10.06
CA LEU A 306 -10.03 -15.79 -10.88
C LEU A 306 -8.79 -16.31 -11.62
N ALA A 307 -7.90 -17.02 -10.91
CA ALA A 307 -6.71 -17.62 -11.49
C ALA A 307 -7.05 -18.58 -12.64
N ARG A 308 -8.05 -19.45 -12.44
CA ARG A 308 -8.54 -20.36 -13.49
C ARG A 308 -9.16 -19.62 -14.67
N GLY A 309 -9.99 -18.60 -14.40
CA GLY A 309 -10.60 -17.76 -15.43
C GLY A 309 -9.56 -17.05 -16.29
N PHE A 310 -8.55 -16.45 -15.65
CA PHE A 310 -7.45 -15.79 -16.34
C PHE A 310 -6.56 -16.79 -17.10
N LYS A 311 -6.21 -17.93 -16.49
CA LYS A 311 -5.34 -18.96 -17.11
C LYS A 311 -5.87 -19.46 -18.47
N ARG A 312 -7.19 -19.53 -18.66
CA ARG A 312 -7.79 -19.93 -19.95
C ARG A 312 -7.44 -18.99 -21.11
N ARG A 313 -7.04 -17.76 -20.80
CA ARG A 313 -6.57 -16.77 -21.76
C ARG A 313 -5.06 -16.74 -21.94
N VAL A 314 -4.32 -17.43 -21.08
CA VAL A 314 -2.86 -17.41 -21.11
C VAL A 314 -2.37 -18.44 -22.13
N PRO A 315 -1.77 -18.02 -23.25
CA PRO A 315 -1.24 -18.94 -24.26
C PRO A 315 -0.24 -19.92 -23.62
N ASP A 316 -0.23 -21.17 -24.07
CA ASP A 316 0.61 -22.20 -23.45
C ASP A 316 2.10 -21.86 -23.49
N ALA A 317 2.55 -21.30 -24.61
CA ALA A 317 3.94 -20.88 -24.79
C ALA A 317 4.29 -19.55 -24.10
N PHE A 318 3.31 -18.78 -23.60
CA PHE A 318 3.56 -17.48 -22.95
C PHE A 318 4.41 -17.63 -21.69
N THR A 319 4.13 -18.65 -20.87
CA THR A 319 4.84 -18.83 -19.59
C THR A 319 6.33 -19.11 -19.83
N ASN A 320 6.63 -19.96 -20.81
CA ASN A 320 8.00 -20.30 -21.19
C ASN A 320 8.73 -19.08 -21.78
N PHE A 321 8.04 -18.31 -22.63
CA PHE A 321 8.59 -17.04 -23.14
C PHE A 321 8.88 -16.04 -22.02
N ALA A 322 7.93 -15.81 -21.12
CA ALA A 322 8.06 -14.82 -20.07
C ALA A 322 9.17 -15.17 -19.07
N LEU A 323 9.26 -16.44 -18.68
CA LEU A 323 10.23 -16.92 -17.68
C LEU A 323 11.60 -17.28 -18.27
N GLY A 324 11.68 -17.57 -19.57
CA GLY A 324 12.90 -17.88 -20.30
C GLY A 324 13.46 -16.69 -21.08
N ASP A 325 14.61 -16.88 -21.72
CA ASP A 325 15.31 -15.83 -22.48
C ASP A 325 15.04 -15.92 -23.99
N GLU A 326 13.96 -16.60 -24.38
CA GLU A 326 13.58 -16.82 -25.77
C GLU A 326 13.04 -15.54 -26.43
N THR A 327 13.29 -15.39 -27.73
CA THR A 327 12.68 -14.34 -28.55
C THR A 327 11.43 -14.84 -29.26
N ARG A 328 10.46 -13.94 -29.47
CA ARG A 328 9.22 -14.22 -30.21
C ARG A 328 8.93 -13.16 -31.25
N HIS A 329 8.34 -13.57 -32.37
CA HIS A 329 7.95 -12.67 -33.45
C HIS A 329 6.83 -11.72 -32.99
N ARG A 330 6.83 -10.49 -33.49
CA ARG A 330 5.83 -9.47 -33.15
C ARG A 330 4.39 -9.96 -33.31
N ASP A 331 4.09 -10.68 -34.39
CA ASP A 331 2.71 -11.13 -34.65
C ASP A 331 2.22 -12.15 -33.61
N VAL A 332 3.10 -13.03 -33.13
CA VAL A 332 2.78 -13.95 -32.04
C VAL A 332 2.51 -13.18 -30.75
N LEU A 333 3.33 -12.18 -30.45
CA LEU A 333 3.14 -11.34 -29.26
C LEU A 333 1.88 -10.47 -29.36
N ARG A 334 1.52 -10.03 -30.57
CA ARG A 334 0.28 -9.31 -30.86
C ARG A 334 -0.94 -10.21 -30.59
N GLU A 335 -0.93 -11.42 -31.14
CA GLU A 335 -1.98 -12.41 -30.89
C GLU A 335 -2.13 -12.71 -29.39
N TRP A 336 -1.01 -12.92 -28.70
CA TRP A 336 -1.00 -13.11 -27.25
C TRP A 336 -1.49 -11.87 -26.50
N GLY A 337 -1.16 -10.66 -26.96
CA GLY A 337 -1.65 -9.41 -26.41
C GLY A 337 -3.17 -9.30 -26.52
N GLY A 338 -3.76 -9.65 -27.66
CA GLY A 338 -5.21 -9.75 -27.82
C GLY A 338 -5.84 -10.75 -26.84
N GLN A 339 -5.21 -11.93 -26.68
CA GLN A 339 -5.66 -12.93 -25.72
C GLN A 339 -5.49 -12.51 -24.27
N LEU A 340 -4.45 -11.75 -23.92
CA LEU A 340 -4.19 -11.31 -22.54
C LEU A 340 -4.88 -9.98 -22.20
N CYS A 341 -5.42 -9.30 -23.20
CA CYS A 341 -5.96 -7.94 -23.08
C CYS A 341 -6.96 -7.79 -21.95
N PHE A 342 -6.68 -6.87 -21.02
CA PHE A 342 -7.58 -6.60 -19.90
C PHE A 342 -8.94 -6.03 -20.32
N SER A 343 -9.02 -5.32 -21.46
CA SER A 343 -10.29 -4.77 -21.97
C SER A 343 -11.29 -5.88 -22.38
N GLU A 344 -10.77 -7.05 -22.74
CA GLU A 344 -11.53 -8.22 -23.17
C GLU A 344 -11.92 -9.14 -22.00
N LEU A 345 -11.44 -8.89 -20.77
CA LEU A 345 -11.76 -9.75 -19.61
C LEU A 345 -13.24 -9.77 -19.28
N ARG A 346 -13.96 -8.69 -19.61
CA ARG A 346 -15.41 -8.58 -19.48
C ARG A 346 -16.18 -9.65 -20.26
N LEU A 347 -15.59 -10.23 -21.31
CA LEU A 347 -16.25 -11.28 -22.10
C LEU A 347 -16.24 -12.64 -21.37
N LEU A 348 -15.46 -12.78 -20.31
CA LEU A 348 -15.39 -14.01 -19.53
C LEU A 348 -16.33 -13.96 -18.34
N GLU A 349 -17.55 -14.45 -18.52
CA GLU A 349 -18.58 -14.45 -17.46
C GLU A 349 -18.10 -15.11 -16.16
N GLN A 350 -17.34 -16.21 -16.25
CA GLN A 350 -16.80 -16.89 -15.08
C GLN A 350 -15.77 -16.04 -14.30
N TYR A 351 -14.97 -15.25 -15.02
CA TYR A 351 -14.01 -14.31 -14.43
C TYR A 351 -14.76 -13.16 -13.76
N ARG A 352 -15.66 -12.52 -14.51
CA ARG A 352 -16.50 -11.42 -14.05
C ARG A 352 -17.26 -11.79 -12.78
N ARG A 353 -17.94 -12.93 -12.77
CA ARG A 353 -18.68 -13.43 -11.61
C ARG A 353 -17.78 -13.63 -10.39
N ALA A 354 -16.65 -14.31 -10.55
CA ALA A 354 -15.71 -14.52 -9.43
C ALA A 354 -15.14 -13.19 -8.91
N PHE A 355 -14.91 -12.22 -9.79
CA PHE A 355 -14.47 -10.89 -9.41
C PHE A 355 -15.54 -10.16 -8.60
N LEU A 356 -16.78 -10.11 -9.09
CA LEU A 356 -17.89 -9.45 -8.40
C LEU A 356 -18.18 -10.07 -7.03
N GLU A 357 -18.10 -11.40 -6.92
CA GLU A 357 -18.27 -12.13 -5.66
C GLU A 357 -17.20 -11.78 -4.61
N GLY A 358 -15.93 -11.61 -4.97
CA GLY A 358 -14.93 -11.12 -3.99
C GLY A 358 -14.99 -9.61 -3.77
N PHE A 359 -15.28 -8.84 -4.82
CA PHE A 359 -15.26 -7.39 -4.78
C PHE A 359 -16.44 -6.82 -3.98
N ILE A 360 -17.69 -7.13 -4.36
CA ILE A 360 -18.89 -6.49 -3.78
C ILE A 360 -19.99 -7.46 -3.35
N LEU A 361 -20.07 -8.69 -3.87
CA LEU A 361 -21.14 -9.64 -3.52
C LEU A 361 -20.72 -10.67 -2.45
N GLY A 362 -19.59 -10.45 -1.81
CA GLY A 362 -19.03 -11.35 -0.80
C GLY A 362 -19.56 -11.05 0.60
N ASN A 363 -19.39 -12.01 1.52
CA ASN A 363 -19.89 -11.92 2.90
C ASN A 363 -18.90 -11.24 3.87
N SER A 364 -17.90 -10.52 3.37
CA SER A 364 -16.97 -9.77 4.23
C SER A 364 -17.52 -8.39 4.53
N VAL A 365 -17.18 -7.84 5.71
CA VAL A 365 -17.53 -6.46 6.09
C VAL A 365 -17.05 -5.46 5.04
N ASP A 366 -15.87 -5.72 4.46
CA ASP A 366 -15.29 -4.90 3.40
C ASP A 366 -16.11 -4.96 2.10
N ALA A 367 -16.58 -6.15 1.69
CA ALA A 367 -17.42 -6.32 0.51
C ALA A 367 -18.78 -5.64 0.71
N GLU A 368 -19.39 -5.79 1.89
CA GLU A 368 -20.66 -5.14 2.23
C GLU A 368 -20.55 -3.60 2.16
N ARG A 369 -19.48 -3.01 2.71
CA ARG A 369 -19.23 -1.56 2.61
C ARG A 369 -19.12 -1.11 1.15
N ARG A 370 -18.33 -1.82 0.33
CA ARG A 370 -18.22 -1.50 -1.11
C ARG A 370 -19.56 -1.65 -1.82
N PHE A 371 -20.33 -2.69 -1.52
CA PHE A 371 -21.67 -2.89 -2.07
C PHE A 371 -22.59 -1.73 -1.76
N LEU A 372 -22.66 -1.29 -0.49
CA LEU A 372 -23.49 -0.17 -0.07
C LEU A 372 -23.08 1.13 -0.75
N THR A 373 -21.78 1.41 -0.84
CA THR A 373 -21.21 2.56 -1.55
C THR A 373 -21.60 2.53 -3.03
N VAL A 374 -21.34 1.43 -3.73
CA VAL A 374 -21.64 1.26 -5.15
C VAL A 374 -23.14 1.37 -5.42
N ARG A 375 -23.97 0.68 -4.64
CA ARG A 375 -25.44 0.74 -4.72
C ARG A 375 -25.93 2.17 -4.57
N ARG A 376 -25.38 2.93 -3.61
CA ARG A 376 -25.74 4.33 -3.43
C ARG A 376 -25.36 5.16 -4.65
N LEU A 377 -24.17 4.97 -5.21
CA LEU A 377 -23.74 5.70 -6.40
C LEU A 377 -24.63 5.41 -7.62
N PHE A 378 -25.10 4.18 -7.81
CA PHE A 378 -26.10 3.84 -8.85
C PHE A 378 -27.46 4.48 -8.57
N GLN A 379 -27.98 4.39 -7.34
CA GLN A 379 -29.26 5.00 -6.95
C GLN A 379 -29.29 6.51 -7.20
N ARG A 380 -28.13 7.18 -7.11
CA ARG A 380 -27.97 8.62 -7.32
C ARG A 380 -27.59 9.00 -8.76
N GLY A 381 -27.45 8.03 -9.66
CA GLY A 381 -27.05 8.26 -11.05
C GLY A 381 -25.62 8.78 -11.21
N LEU A 382 -24.77 8.58 -10.19
CA LEU A 382 -23.36 8.94 -10.24
C LEU A 382 -22.55 7.87 -10.97
N LEU A 383 -22.86 6.59 -10.70
CA LEU A 383 -22.42 5.46 -11.53
C LEU A 383 -23.48 5.15 -12.59
N THR A 384 -23.03 4.86 -13.81
CA THR A 384 -23.90 4.55 -14.96
C THR A 384 -23.34 3.39 -15.76
N GLU A 385 -24.20 2.58 -16.38
CA GLU A 385 -23.82 1.46 -17.27
C GLU A 385 -23.23 1.89 -18.62
N ARG A 386 -23.20 3.20 -18.92
CA ARG A 386 -22.71 3.76 -20.18
C ARG A 386 -21.19 3.90 -20.20
N TYR A 387 -20.50 2.77 -20.13
CA TYR A 387 -19.04 2.69 -20.16
C TYR A 387 -18.42 2.87 -21.56
N GLU A 388 -19.21 2.73 -22.63
CA GLU A 388 -18.71 2.65 -24.02
C GLU A 388 -18.61 4.01 -24.72
N LYS A 389 -19.35 5.02 -24.27
CA LYS A 389 -19.51 6.31 -24.99
C LYS A 389 -18.48 7.38 -24.62
N ARG A 390 -17.57 7.11 -23.69
CA ARG A 390 -16.54 8.05 -23.21
C ARG A 390 -15.16 7.53 -23.58
N GLY A 391 -14.96 7.39 -24.89
CA GLY A 391 -13.71 6.96 -25.48
C GLY A 391 -12.92 8.17 -25.92
N GLN A 392 -12.31 8.90 -24.99
CA GLN A 392 -11.15 9.72 -25.33
C GLN A 392 -10.31 10.06 -24.09
N ILE A 393 -9.04 9.68 -24.20
CA ILE A 393 -7.89 10.10 -23.38
C ILE A 393 -7.96 9.65 -21.92
N ALA A 394 -7.65 8.36 -21.70
CA ALA A 394 -6.89 8.03 -20.50
C ALA A 394 -5.51 8.70 -20.65
N PRO A 395 -5.10 9.59 -19.74
CA PRO A 395 -3.77 10.16 -19.76
C PRO A 395 -2.73 9.04 -19.63
N GLU A 396 -1.58 9.24 -20.26
CA GLU A 396 -0.45 8.32 -20.18
C GLU A 396 -0.18 7.95 -18.71
N ALA A 397 0.01 6.66 -18.43
CA ALA A 397 0.23 6.21 -17.07
C ALA A 397 1.41 6.97 -16.46
N THR A 398 1.13 7.66 -15.36
CA THR A 398 2.03 8.61 -14.72
C THR A 398 3.38 7.97 -14.42
N ALA A 399 4.45 8.69 -14.79
CA ALA A 399 5.81 8.24 -14.56
C ALA A 399 6.04 7.98 -13.07
N GLU A 400 6.97 7.09 -12.76
CA GLU A 400 7.23 6.59 -11.41
C GLU A 400 7.75 7.64 -10.41
N ASP A 401 8.25 8.78 -10.91
CA ASP A 401 8.60 9.94 -10.09
C ASP A 401 7.37 10.82 -9.77
N ASP A 402 6.26 10.62 -10.49
CA ASP A 402 5.02 11.37 -10.39
C ASP A 402 3.91 10.50 -9.77
N SER A 403 4.19 9.87 -8.62
CA SER A 403 3.08 9.44 -7.75
C SER A 403 2.12 10.61 -7.45
N ALA A 404 2.64 11.85 -7.53
CA ALA A 404 1.87 13.08 -7.50
C ALA A 404 0.90 13.25 -8.68
N ALA A 405 1.31 12.94 -9.91
CA ALA A 405 0.41 13.00 -11.06
C ALA A 405 -0.63 11.86 -11.03
N ALA A 406 -0.35 10.75 -10.32
CA ALA A 406 -1.34 9.70 -10.11
C ALA A 406 -2.48 10.13 -9.16
N GLU A 407 -2.20 11.05 -8.23
CA GLU A 407 -3.19 11.72 -7.39
C GLU A 407 -3.90 12.86 -8.15
N GLU A 408 -3.17 13.59 -9.00
CA GLU A 408 -3.69 14.54 -9.99
C GLU A 408 -4.08 13.84 -11.30
N ALA A 409 -4.64 12.63 -11.24
CA ALA A 409 -5.07 11.93 -12.44
C ALA A 409 -6.02 12.86 -13.22
N PRO A 410 -5.68 13.27 -14.46
CA PRO A 410 -6.53 14.12 -15.27
C PRO A 410 -7.94 13.56 -15.27
N GLU A 411 -8.94 14.43 -15.21
CA GLU A 411 -10.36 14.11 -15.17
C GLU A 411 -10.70 13.05 -16.23
N LEU A 412 -10.57 11.77 -15.87
CA LEU A 412 -11.03 10.66 -16.68
C LEU A 412 -12.52 10.90 -16.85
N GLU A 413 -13.00 11.02 -18.09
CA GLU A 413 -14.42 11.16 -18.39
C GLU A 413 -15.21 10.05 -17.67
N GLY A 414 -15.72 10.33 -16.47
CA GLY A 414 -16.05 9.27 -15.52
C GLY A 414 -16.58 9.79 -14.18
N LEU A 415 -16.35 9.00 -13.12
CA LEU A 415 -16.71 9.34 -11.75
C LEU A 415 -15.52 10.04 -11.06
N SER A 416 -15.51 11.36 -11.07
CA SER A 416 -14.49 12.15 -10.39
C SER A 416 -14.77 12.29 -8.89
N ASN A 417 -13.72 12.55 -8.11
CA ASN A 417 -13.83 12.70 -6.66
C ASN A 417 -14.70 13.91 -6.29
N ASP A 418 -14.46 15.08 -6.91
CA ASP A 418 -15.24 16.30 -6.71
C ASP A 418 -16.74 16.07 -6.99
N ARG A 419 -17.08 15.39 -8.09
CA ARG A 419 -18.48 15.14 -8.47
C ARG A 419 -19.22 14.35 -7.39
N VAL A 420 -18.58 13.33 -6.82
CA VAL A 420 -19.18 12.53 -5.74
C VAL A 420 -19.30 13.33 -4.45
N LEU A 421 -18.19 13.94 -4.01
CA LEU A 421 -18.15 14.67 -2.74
C LEU A 421 -19.14 15.85 -2.75
N LEU A 422 -19.14 16.66 -3.81
CA LEU A 422 -20.08 17.79 -3.97
C LEU A 422 -21.53 17.31 -4.08
N TYR A 423 -21.79 16.18 -4.75
CA TYR A 423 -23.15 15.64 -4.80
C TYR A 423 -23.68 15.31 -3.41
N PHE A 424 -22.93 14.57 -2.59
CA PHE A 424 -23.38 14.18 -1.25
C PHE A 424 -23.35 15.32 -0.24
N TYR A 425 -22.45 16.30 -0.42
CA TYR A 425 -22.43 17.53 0.35
C TYR A 425 -23.74 18.32 0.19
N ASP A 426 -24.27 18.43 -1.04
CA ASP A 426 -25.50 19.17 -1.33
C ASP A 426 -26.79 18.45 -0.89
N GLN A 427 -26.72 17.16 -0.52
CA GLN A 427 -27.89 16.41 -0.04
C GLN A 427 -28.24 16.77 1.40
N ALA A 428 -29.50 16.59 1.80
CA ALA A 428 -29.86 16.68 3.21
C ALA A 428 -29.06 15.65 4.06
N PRO A 429 -28.64 16.01 5.29
CA PRO A 429 -27.99 15.07 6.19
C PRO A 429 -28.89 13.86 6.49
N THR A 430 -28.41 12.66 6.19
CA THR A 430 -29.11 11.39 6.48
C THR A 430 -28.11 10.36 6.95
N ASN A 431 -28.53 9.40 7.78
CA ASN A 431 -27.65 8.31 8.22
C ASN A 431 -27.08 7.53 7.03
N ASP A 432 -27.90 7.35 5.99
CA ASP A 432 -27.59 6.69 4.73
C ASP A 432 -26.46 7.32 3.91
N ASN A 433 -26.24 8.62 4.07
CA ASN A 433 -25.21 9.39 3.36
C ASN A 433 -24.06 9.81 4.30
N ARG A 434 -24.09 9.42 5.57
CA ARG A 434 -23.23 9.98 6.62
C ARG A 434 -21.74 9.82 6.32
N ASP A 435 -21.32 8.67 5.81
CA ASP A 435 -19.91 8.42 5.49
C ASP A 435 -19.45 9.28 4.30
N PHE A 436 -20.27 9.41 3.25
CA PHE A 436 -19.99 10.29 2.11
C PHE A 436 -19.95 11.77 2.53
N GLN A 437 -20.88 12.19 3.39
CA GLN A 437 -20.95 13.57 3.88
C GLN A 437 -19.78 13.91 4.81
N THR A 438 -19.37 12.96 5.65
CA THR A 438 -18.18 13.09 6.50
C THR A 438 -16.92 13.19 5.64
N ALA A 439 -16.77 12.33 4.63
CA ALA A 439 -15.70 12.42 3.63
C ALA A 439 -15.68 13.75 2.88
N ALA A 440 -16.85 14.21 2.39
CA ALA A 440 -16.98 15.45 1.66
C ALA A 440 -16.57 16.66 2.52
N VAL A 441 -17.11 16.78 3.74
CA VAL A 441 -16.75 17.89 4.62
C VAL A 441 -15.27 17.86 4.99
N PHE A 442 -14.71 16.70 5.33
CA PHE A 442 -13.28 16.58 5.62
C PHE A 442 -12.41 17.06 4.44
N GLU A 443 -12.67 16.55 3.25
CA GLU A 443 -11.91 16.85 2.05
C GLU A 443 -12.06 18.32 1.63
N LEU A 444 -13.25 18.92 1.79
CA LEU A 444 -13.49 20.33 1.49
C LEU A 444 -12.79 21.27 2.50
N LEU A 445 -12.75 20.91 3.79
CA LEU A 445 -11.96 21.64 4.78
C LEU A 445 -10.46 21.52 4.49
N GLY A 446 -10.00 20.30 4.18
CA GLY A 446 -8.63 20.03 3.78
C GLY A 446 -8.22 20.85 2.55
N LEU A 447 -9.08 20.92 1.53
CA LEU A 447 -8.84 21.70 0.31
C LEU A 447 -8.70 23.21 0.61
N GLY A 448 -9.60 23.77 1.42
CA GLY A 448 -9.54 25.18 1.82
C GLY A 448 -8.28 25.52 2.63
N LEU A 449 -7.91 24.67 3.58
CA LEU A 449 -6.67 24.82 4.37
C LEU A 449 -5.43 24.68 3.50
N SER A 450 -5.40 23.69 2.59
CA SER A 450 -4.29 23.48 1.67
C SER A 450 -4.10 24.68 0.72
N ALA A 451 -5.18 25.32 0.26
CA ALA A 451 -5.12 26.54 -0.53
C ALA A 451 -4.46 27.71 0.24
N ILE A 452 -4.80 27.88 1.52
CA ILE A 452 -4.19 28.90 2.39
C ILE A 452 -2.72 28.56 2.70
N PHE A 453 -2.39 27.30 2.96
CA PHE A 453 -0.99 26.92 3.23
C PHE A 453 -0.11 27.05 1.98
N ARG A 454 -0.66 26.80 0.79
CA ARG A 454 0.07 26.90 -0.48
C ARG A 454 0.61 28.31 -0.70
N VAL A 455 -0.14 29.37 -0.40
CA VAL A 455 0.37 30.74 -0.55
C VAL A 455 1.52 31.03 0.41
N LEU A 456 1.50 30.49 1.63
CA LEU A 456 2.63 30.57 2.56
C LEU A 456 3.88 29.88 1.98
N VAL A 457 3.72 28.65 1.47
CA VAL A 457 4.82 27.88 0.86
C VAL A 457 5.44 28.62 -0.34
N GLU A 458 4.61 29.21 -1.20
CA GLU A 458 5.08 29.97 -2.37
C GLU A 458 5.78 31.28 -1.97
N ASP A 459 5.26 31.98 -0.97
CA ASP A 459 5.87 33.20 -0.46
C ASP A 459 7.22 32.93 0.20
N LEU A 460 7.32 31.89 1.02
CA LEU A 460 8.58 31.43 1.61
C LEU A 460 9.58 30.94 0.56
N ARG A 461 9.10 30.34 -0.55
CA ARG A 461 9.99 29.94 -1.66
C ARG A 461 10.64 31.16 -2.30
N SER A 462 9.90 32.25 -2.42
CA SER A 462 10.33 33.49 -3.07
C SER A 462 11.20 34.37 -2.16
N HIS A 463 10.81 34.51 -0.89
CA HIS A 463 11.40 35.49 0.02
C HIS A 463 12.24 34.86 1.14
N GLY A 464 12.11 33.55 1.40
CA GLY A 464 12.77 32.85 2.51
C GLY A 464 12.18 33.14 3.90
N ARG A 465 11.46 34.27 4.06
CA ARG A 465 10.81 34.69 5.30
C ARG A 465 9.58 35.54 4.96
N THR A 466 8.52 35.43 5.75
CA THR A 466 7.29 36.23 5.57
C THR A 466 6.56 36.45 6.89
N ARG A 467 5.88 37.59 7.03
CA ARG A 467 4.96 37.82 8.17
C ARG A 467 3.55 37.39 7.80
N THR A 468 2.81 36.84 8.76
CA THR A 468 1.43 36.38 8.52
C THR A 468 0.49 37.52 8.12
N SER A 469 0.72 38.74 8.62
CA SER A 469 0.00 39.95 8.22
C SER A 469 0.25 40.35 6.76
N GLU A 470 1.50 40.32 6.32
CA GLU A 470 1.88 40.62 4.92
C GLU A 470 1.25 39.62 3.95
N LEU A 471 1.17 38.35 4.34
CA LEU A 471 0.49 37.31 3.57
C LEU A 471 -1.02 37.60 3.44
N GLY A 472 -1.65 38.05 4.53
CA GLY A 472 -3.05 38.49 4.52
C GLY A 472 -3.29 39.67 3.58
N ASP A 473 -2.43 40.70 3.64
CA ASP A 473 -2.51 41.85 2.73
C ASP A 473 -2.34 41.44 1.26
N ARG A 474 -1.48 40.46 0.99
CA ARG A 474 -1.28 39.93 -0.37
C ARG A 474 -2.50 39.17 -0.87
N ILE A 475 -3.07 38.25 -0.08
CA ILE A 475 -4.31 37.54 -0.40
C ILE A 475 -5.42 38.55 -0.71
N MET A 476 -5.56 39.59 0.12
CA MET A 476 -6.58 40.62 -0.05
C MET A 476 -6.33 41.48 -1.29
N ARG A 477 -5.08 41.83 -1.59
CA ARG A 477 -4.73 42.63 -2.77
C ARG A 477 -5.08 41.93 -4.07
N ASP A 478 -4.81 40.63 -4.15
CA ASP A 478 -5.00 39.84 -5.37
C ASP A 478 -6.44 39.31 -5.50
N ALA A 479 -7.24 39.43 -4.45
CA ALA A 479 -8.67 39.08 -4.45
C ALA A 479 -9.54 40.14 -5.16
N ASP A 480 -10.56 39.66 -5.87
CA ASP A 480 -11.58 40.54 -6.46
C ASP A 480 -12.34 41.33 -5.37
N ALA A 481 -13.04 42.39 -5.78
CA ALA A 481 -13.72 43.28 -4.84
C ALA A 481 -14.80 42.58 -3.99
N ARG A 482 -15.50 41.59 -4.55
CA ARG A 482 -16.51 40.81 -3.83
C ARG A 482 -15.84 39.91 -2.79
N THR A 483 -14.79 39.20 -3.18
CA THR A 483 -14.02 38.33 -2.29
C THR A 483 -13.42 39.12 -1.13
N ARG A 484 -12.81 40.28 -1.40
CA ARG A 484 -12.32 41.18 -0.34
C ARG A 484 -13.41 41.58 0.66
N ARG A 485 -14.57 42.01 0.16
CA ARG A 485 -15.70 42.40 1.03
C ARG A 485 -16.13 41.26 1.96
N LEU A 486 -16.17 40.04 1.45
CA LEU A 486 -16.54 38.85 2.23
C LEU A 486 -15.46 38.46 3.23
N TRP A 487 -14.17 38.60 2.88
CA TRP A 487 -13.05 38.36 3.79
C TRP A 487 -13.00 39.31 4.98
N SER A 488 -13.47 40.55 4.80
CA SER A 488 -13.57 41.57 5.85
C SER A 488 -14.90 41.53 6.62
N ALA A 489 -15.89 40.77 6.16
CA ALA A 489 -17.15 40.61 6.89
C ALA A 489 -16.97 39.61 8.05
N PRO A 490 -17.74 39.74 9.15
CA PRO A 490 -17.79 38.72 10.19
C PRO A 490 -18.10 37.34 9.59
N LEU A 491 -17.48 36.26 10.10
CA LEU A 491 -17.59 34.91 9.55
C LEU A 491 -19.04 34.46 9.35
N ALA A 492 -19.93 34.76 10.32
CA ALA A 492 -21.35 34.45 10.22
C ALA A 492 -22.03 35.13 9.00
N GLY A 493 -21.66 36.38 8.70
CA GLY A 493 -22.16 37.13 7.54
C GLY A 493 -21.48 36.73 6.24
N ALA A 494 -20.17 36.45 6.27
CA ALA A 494 -19.39 35.99 5.14
C ALA A 494 -19.94 34.68 4.58
N ALA A 495 -20.29 33.72 5.45
CA ALA A 495 -20.86 32.43 5.05
C ALA A 495 -22.17 32.57 4.24
N ALA A 496 -23.02 33.55 4.60
CA ALA A 496 -24.27 33.81 3.90
C ALA A 496 -24.08 34.48 2.53
N GLY A 497 -23.09 35.36 2.39
CA GLY A 497 -22.79 36.08 1.14
C GLY A 497 -21.83 35.35 0.18
N ALA A 498 -21.10 34.35 0.67
CA ALA A 498 -20.17 33.56 -0.12
C ALA A 498 -20.88 32.74 -1.22
N PRO A 499 -20.24 32.54 -2.39
CA PRO A 499 -20.71 31.57 -3.38
C PRO A 499 -20.88 30.17 -2.77
N THR A 500 -21.67 29.33 -3.44
CA THR A 500 -21.88 27.94 -2.98
C THR A 500 -20.59 27.14 -3.09
N VAL A 501 -20.47 26.08 -2.27
CA VAL A 501 -19.33 25.14 -2.33
C VAL A 501 -19.13 24.58 -3.74
N ARG A 502 -20.22 24.26 -4.44
CA ARG A 502 -20.22 23.80 -5.84
C ARG A 502 -19.61 24.82 -6.83
N THR A 503 -19.62 26.10 -6.51
CA THR A 503 -18.98 27.16 -7.31
C THR A 503 -17.52 27.32 -6.91
N LEU A 504 -17.24 27.38 -5.61
CA LEU A 504 -15.89 27.65 -5.07
C LEU A 504 -14.87 26.55 -5.40
N VAL A 505 -15.29 25.27 -5.40
CA VAL A 505 -14.37 24.15 -5.65
C VAL A 505 -13.78 24.18 -7.07
N PRO A 506 -14.59 24.27 -8.16
CA PRO A 506 -14.03 24.47 -9.50
C PRO A 506 -13.18 25.74 -9.64
N ASP A 507 -13.56 26.83 -8.97
CA ASP A 507 -12.80 28.09 -9.01
C ASP A 507 -11.39 27.91 -8.42
N LEU A 508 -11.23 27.12 -7.34
CA LEU A 508 -9.91 26.79 -6.78
C LEU A 508 -8.97 26.12 -7.78
N PHE A 509 -9.49 25.26 -8.65
CA PHE A 509 -8.67 24.56 -9.65
C PHE A 509 -8.42 25.39 -10.91
N ARG A 510 -9.19 26.46 -11.15
CA ARG A 510 -9.04 27.35 -12.31
C ARG A 510 -8.10 28.53 -12.08
N VAL A 511 -7.90 28.89 -10.82
CA VAL A 511 -7.07 30.04 -10.43
C VAL A 511 -5.60 29.63 -10.42
N GLU A 512 -4.76 30.38 -11.14
CA GLU A 512 -3.33 30.07 -11.28
C GLU A 512 -2.49 30.55 -10.08
N GLY A 513 -2.77 31.74 -9.53
CA GLY A 513 -1.98 32.35 -8.47
C GLY A 513 -2.34 31.85 -7.07
N ALA A 514 -1.35 31.53 -6.24
CA ALA A 514 -1.59 31.00 -4.90
C ALA A 514 -2.34 31.99 -3.98
N ALA A 515 -2.13 33.30 -4.12
CA ALA A 515 -2.85 34.30 -3.32
C ALA A 515 -4.35 34.32 -3.64
N GLN A 516 -4.72 34.30 -4.92
CA GLN A 516 -6.13 34.18 -5.34
C GLN A 516 -6.71 32.83 -4.94
N CYS A 517 -5.94 31.76 -5.05
CA CYS A 517 -6.37 30.43 -4.61
C CYS A 517 -6.65 30.41 -3.10
N ALA A 518 -5.77 31.00 -2.29
CA ALA A 518 -5.99 31.16 -0.85
C ALA A 518 -7.22 32.01 -0.54
N ALA A 519 -7.48 33.06 -1.33
CA ALA A 519 -8.67 33.90 -1.19
C ALA A 519 -9.96 33.08 -1.39
N VAL A 520 -10.04 32.27 -2.45
CA VAL A 520 -11.17 31.36 -2.69
C VAL A 520 -11.23 30.27 -1.61
N GLY A 521 -10.09 29.76 -1.16
CA GLY A 521 -9.98 28.74 -0.12
C GLY A 521 -10.51 29.21 1.24
N GLY A 522 -10.21 30.45 1.63
CA GLY A 522 -10.76 31.06 2.84
C GLY A 522 -12.28 31.26 2.75
N LEU A 523 -12.81 31.67 1.59
CA LEU A 523 -14.27 31.74 1.38
C LEU A 523 -14.92 30.36 1.49
N LEU A 524 -14.27 29.31 0.96
CA LEU A 524 -14.72 27.93 1.11
C LEU A 524 -14.80 27.55 2.59
N LEU A 525 -13.77 27.82 3.40
CA LEU A 525 -13.79 27.54 4.83
C LEU A 525 -14.92 28.30 5.56
N ALA A 526 -15.06 29.60 5.33
CA ALA A 526 -16.14 30.38 5.95
C ALA A 526 -17.52 29.85 5.55
N ARG A 527 -17.71 29.49 4.28
CA ARG A 527 -18.95 28.90 3.79
C ARG A 527 -19.24 27.58 4.50
N LEU A 528 -18.28 26.66 4.56
CA LEU A 528 -18.43 25.35 5.20
C LEU A 528 -18.82 25.47 6.68
N VAL A 529 -18.12 26.29 7.46
CA VAL A 529 -18.36 26.44 8.90
C VAL A 529 -19.76 26.99 9.21
N GLY A 530 -20.29 27.85 8.33
CA GLY A 530 -21.64 28.39 8.46
C GLY A 530 -22.77 27.42 8.08
N GLU A 531 -22.48 26.35 7.34
CA GLU A 531 -23.50 25.47 6.78
C GLU A 531 -24.01 24.38 7.74
N ARG A 532 -25.28 24.00 7.56
CA ARG A 532 -25.94 22.93 8.33
C ARG A 532 -25.24 21.58 8.14
N MET A 533 -24.72 21.31 6.94
CA MET A 533 -24.03 20.05 6.63
C MET A 533 -22.81 19.84 7.54
N PHE A 534 -21.96 20.87 7.68
CA PHE A 534 -20.79 20.82 8.56
C PHE A 534 -21.20 20.48 10.00
N ARG A 535 -22.20 21.18 10.56
CA ARG A 535 -22.68 20.92 11.93
C ARG A 535 -23.18 19.49 12.12
N ALA A 536 -23.83 18.90 11.11
CA ALA A 536 -24.35 17.55 11.17
C ALA A 536 -23.25 16.47 11.22
N VAL A 537 -22.09 16.71 10.59
CA VAL A 537 -21.01 15.72 10.50
C VAL A 537 -19.78 16.03 11.33
N ALA A 538 -19.62 17.26 11.84
CA ALA A 538 -18.49 17.67 12.67
C ALA A 538 -18.18 16.71 13.84
N PRO A 539 -19.18 16.12 14.56
CA PRO A 539 -18.89 15.13 15.60
C PRO A 539 -18.10 13.91 15.10
N ASN A 540 -18.30 13.49 13.84
CA ASN A 540 -17.57 12.36 13.24
C ASN A 540 -16.12 12.73 12.90
N LEU A 541 -15.83 14.03 12.74
CA LEU A 541 -14.52 14.57 12.40
C LEU A 541 -13.69 14.93 13.63
N THR A 542 -14.17 14.61 14.83
CA THR A 542 -13.47 14.87 16.10
C THR A 542 -12.05 14.28 16.06
N GLY A 543 -11.06 15.12 16.40
CA GLY A 543 -9.65 14.74 16.38
C GLY A 543 -8.99 14.77 14.99
N SER A 544 -9.72 15.10 13.93
CA SER A 544 -9.13 15.31 12.61
C SER A 544 -8.43 16.67 12.54
N ALA A 545 -7.30 16.74 11.83
CA ALA A 545 -6.51 17.97 11.72
C ALA A 545 -7.31 19.16 11.13
N PRO A 546 -8.10 18.99 10.04
CA PRO A 546 -8.91 20.10 9.52
C PRO A 546 -9.91 20.64 10.53
N LEU A 547 -10.58 19.75 11.28
CA LEU A 547 -11.55 20.18 12.28
C LEU A 547 -10.86 20.90 13.44
N ILE A 548 -9.72 20.40 13.93
CA ILE A 548 -8.98 21.06 15.02
C ILE A 548 -8.57 22.49 14.62
N LEU A 549 -8.00 22.66 13.43
CA LEU A 549 -7.55 23.97 12.93
C LEU A 549 -8.71 24.95 12.73
N VAL A 550 -9.84 24.47 12.22
CA VAL A 550 -11.02 25.31 11.95
C VAL A 550 -11.79 25.62 13.24
N ASP A 551 -11.88 24.66 14.16
CA ASP A 551 -12.60 24.84 15.43
C ASP A 551 -11.88 25.79 16.38
N SER A 552 -10.55 25.71 16.45
CA SER A 552 -9.76 26.54 17.35
C SER A 552 -9.77 28.02 16.95
N VAL A 553 -9.80 28.31 15.64
CA VAL A 553 -9.65 29.68 15.13
C VAL A 553 -10.95 30.26 14.57
N LEU A 554 -11.66 29.54 13.70
CA LEU A 554 -12.80 30.10 12.97
C LEU A 554 -14.13 29.92 13.72
N ARG A 555 -14.36 28.73 14.30
CA ARG A 555 -15.65 28.43 14.95
C ARG A 555 -15.78 29.04 16.35
N SER A 556 -14.66 29.21 17.05
CA SER A 556 -14.61 29.77 18.40
C SER A 556 -14.92 31.27 18.45
N GLN A 557 -14.76 32.00 17.33
CA GLN A 557 -14.82 33.46 17.25
C GLN A 557 -15.61 33.95 16.01
N PRO A 558 -16.91 33.64 15.90
CA PRO A 558 -17.73 33.91 14.70
C PRO A 558 -17.91 35.39 14.35
N GLU A 559 -17.65 36.29 15.29
CA GLU A 559 -17.67 37.75 15.14
C GLU A 559 -16.47 38.31 14.39
N ARG A 560 -15.35 37.57 14.35
CA ARG A 560 -14.17 37.97 13.58
C ARG A 560 -14.38 37.74 12.09
N SER A 561 -13.71 38.55 11.30
CA SER A 561 -13.59 38.34 9.85
C SER A 561 -12.48 37.33 9.52
N LEU A 562 -12.51 36.74 8.32
CA LEU A 562 -11.43 35.86 7.86
C LEU A 562 -10.08 36.58 7.86
N ALA A 563 -10.05 37.84 7.43
CA ALA A 563 -8.82 38.65 7.42
C ALA A 563 -8.24 38.82 8.83
N GLN A 564 -9.09 39.01 9.84
CA GLN A 564 -8.66 39.11 11.23
C GLN A 564 -8.19 37.76 11.79
N ALA A 565 -8.83 36.65 11.42
CA ALA A 565 -8.53 35.32 11.94
C ALA A 565 -7.33 34.65 11.25
N LEU A 566 -6.94 35.11 10.05
CA LEU A 566 -5.90 34.49 9.23
C LEU A 566 -4.54 34.35 9.93
N PRO A 567 -4.01 35.34 10.68
CA PRO A 567 -2.72 35.19 11.36
C PRO A 567 -2.70 34.02 12.35
N GLU A 568 -3.77 33.85 13.13
CA GLU A 568 -3.91 32.74 14.09
C GLU A 568 -4.11 31.39 13.37
N LEU A 569 -4.85 31.38 12.25
CA LEU A 569 -5.01 30.18 11.45
C LEU A 569 -3.68 29.71 10.85
N LEU A 570 -2.91 30.62 10.26
CA LEU A 570 -1.57 30.32 9.75
C LEU A 570 -0.64 29.87 10.87
N GLN A 571 -0.75 30.48 12.05
CA GLN A 571 0.01 30.05 13.21
C GLN A 571 -0.27 28.60 13.58
N ALA A 572 -1.55 28.26 13.78
CA ALA A 572 -1.97 26.90 14.09
C ALA A 572 -1.56 25.90 13.00
N MET A 573 -1.58 26.29 11.72
CA MET A 573 -1.17 25.44 10.60
C MET A 573 0.34 25.17 10.59
N VAL A 574 1.18 26.17 10.87
CA VAL A 574 2.64 26.00 10.94
C VAL A 574 3.04 25.19 12.19
N GLU A 575 2.38 25.42 13.32
CA GLU A 575 2.58 24.61 14.53
C GLU A 575 2.21 23.14 14.27
N ARG A 576 1.04 22.91 13.66
CA ARG A 576 0.61 21.58 13.24
C ARG A 576 1.59 20.94 12.26
N HIS A 577 2.11 21.72 11.33
CA HIS A 577 3.12 21.24 10.40
C HIS A 577 4.41 20.80 11.11
N GLY A 578 4.83 21.53 12.15
CA GLY A 578 5.92 21.15 13.05
C GLY A 578 5.64 19.79 13.72
N GLU A 579 4.46 19.61 14.31
CA GLU A 579 4.06 18.33 14.93
C GLU A 579 4.08 17.17 13.93
N VAL A 580 3.52 17.37 12.74
CA VAL A 580 3.48 16.36 11.67
C VAL A 580 4.89 15.98 11.23
N SER A 581 5.78 16.96 11.10
CA SER A 581 7.18 16.75 10.73
C SER A 581 7.92 15.92 11.79
N VAL A 582 7.75 16.27 13.07
CA VAL A 582 8.32 15.51 14.20
C VAL A 582 7.77 14.08 14.23
N ASN A 583 6.45 13.90 14.13
CA ASN A 583 5.81 12.59 14.16
C ASN A 583 6.23 11.69 12.98
N LYS A 584 6.48 12.28 11.81
CA LYS A 584 6.94 11.55 10.62
C LYS A 584 8.46 11.34 10.60
N GLY A 585 9.22 11.91 11.54
CA GLY A 585 10.68 11.89 11.53
C GLY A 585 11.27 12.59 10.30
N ARG A 586 10.62 13.65 9.82
CA ARG A 586 10.96 14.39 8.59
C ARG A 586 11.40 15.81 8.90
N GLN A 587 12.15 16.40 7.97
CA GLN A 587 12.50 17.81 8.04
C GLN A 587 11.24 18.66 7.86
N ARG A 588 11.10 19.68 8.71
CA ARG A 588 10.05 20.68 8.60
C ARG A 588 10.32 21.56 7.38
N TRP A 589 9.25 22.01 6.74
CA TRP A 589 9.29 22.91 5.59
C TRP A 589 9.47 24.35 6.02
N CYS A 590 8.87 24.72 7.16
CA CYS A 590 8.92 26.06 7.73
C CYS A 590 8.69 26.04 9.24
N TYR A 591 9.01 27.14 9.92
CA TYR A 591 8.80 27.34 11.35
C TYR A 591 8.68 28.84 11.70
N PHE A 592 8.19 29.15 12.90
CA PHE A 592 8.18 30.53 13.39
C PHE A 592 9.52 30.96 13.99
N ASP A 593 9.94 32.17 13.63
CA ASP A 593 11.02 32.93 14.25
C ASP A 593 10.48 34.34 14.60
N GLY A 594 10.06 34.49 15.86
CA GLY A 594 9.27 35.63 16.30
C GLY A 594 7.91 35.69 15.58
N GLU A 595 7.57 36.84 15.02
CA GLU A 595 6.31 37.06 14.27
C GLU A 595 6.36 36.60 12.80
N ALA A 596 7.51 36.11 12.34
CA ALA A 596 7.70 35.71 10.96
C ALA A 596 7.79 34.20 10.83
N VAL A 597 7.29 33.68 9.72
CA VAL A 597 7.53 32.31 9.28
C VAL A 597 8.80 32.30 8.44
N VAL A 598 9.70 31.36 8.70
CA VAL A 598 10.98 31.19 8.01
C VAL A 598 11.00 29.84 7.29
N LYS A 599 11.57 29.86 6.08
CA LYS A 599 11.85 28.68 5.26
C LYS A 599 12.86 27.76 5.95
N ASP A 600 12.62 26.45 5.85
CA ASP A 600 13.56 25.39 6.20
C ASP A 600 13.77 24.50 4.96
N ASP A 601 13.13 23.33 4.85
CA ASP A 601 13.20 22.44 3.67
C ASP A 601 11.86 22.38 2.91
N LEU A 602 11.53 23.46 2.20
CA LEU A 602 10.27 23.56 1.46
C LEU A 602 10.17 22.52 0.34
N GLN A 603 9.03 21.86 0.26
CA GLN A 603 8.66 20.97 -0.84
C GLN A 603 7.57 21.61 -1.71
N GLU A 604 7.31 21.02 -2.87
CA GLU A 604 6.15 21.37 -3.68
C GLU A 604 4.85 20.89 -3.04
N MET A 605 3.82 21.73 -3.11
CA MET A 605 2.50 21.46 -2.57
C MET A 605 1.46 21.58 -3.67
N ALA A 606 0.82 20.46 -3.98
CA ALA A 606 -0.31 20.38 -4.89
C ALA A 606 -1.63 20.64 -4.16
N LEU A 607 -2.66 21.03 -4.91
CA LEU A 607 -4.03 21.10 -4.42
C LEU A 607 -4.83 19.93 -4.98
N GLY A 608 -5.54 19.23 -4.11
CA GLY A 608 -6.36 18.10 -4.51
C GLY A 608 -7.08 17.47 -3.33
N PHE A 609 -7.84 16.42 -3.63
CA PHE A 609 -8.43 15.56 -2.61
C PHE A 609 -7.44 14.47 -2.23
N HIS A 610 -7.27 14.23 -0.93
CA HIS A 610 -6.05 13.60 -0.42
C HIS A 610 -6.06 12.08 -0.57
N SER A 611 -7.22 11.41 -0.65
CA SER A 611 -7.23 9.93 -0.71
C SER A 611 -8.45 9.26 -1.36
N MET A 612 -9.38 10.02 -1.93
CA MET A 612 -10.60 9.44 -2.50
C MET A 612 -10.33 8.65 -3.78
N ARG A 613 -11.07 7.54 -3.96
CA ARG A 613 -10.75 6.48 -4.95
C ARG A 613 -11.90 6.21 -5.93
N PHE A 614 -12.77 7.18 -6.14
CA PHE A 614 -13.92 7.04 -7.02
C PHE A 614 -13.53 6.83 -8.50
N PRO A 615 -12.46 7.45 -9.02
CA PRO A 615 -11.96 7.15 -10.36
C PRO A 615 -11.48 5.70 -10.51
N GLN A 616 -10.80 5.15 -9.50
CA GLN A 616 -10.36 3.76 -9.50
C GLN A 616 -11.55 2.81 -9.42
N LEU A 617 -12.54 3.13 -8.58
CA LEU A 617 -13.80 2.38 -8.53
C LEU A 617 -14.47 2.35 -9.91
N TYR A 618 -14.60 3.50 -10.57
CA TYR A 618 -15.20 3.59 -11.90
C TYR A 618 -14.44 2.76 -12.92
N SER A 619 -13.10 2.78 -12.87
CA SER A 619 -12.26 1.99 -13.76
C SER A 619 -12.48 0.48 -13.57
N LEU A 620 -12.60 0.00 -12.32
CA LEU A 620 -12.95 -1.39 -12.05
C LEU A 620 -14.36 -1.74 -12.51
N CYS A 621 -15.34 -0.86 -12.25
CA CYS A 621 -16.73 -1.04 -12.69
C CYS A 621 -16.84 -1.11 -14.22
N ARG A 622 -16.07 -0.28 -14.92
CA ARG A 622 -15.96 -0.26 -16.39
C ARG A 622 -15.35 -1.57 -16.91
N ASP A 623 -14.24 -2.01 -16.33
CA ASP A 623 -13.52 -3.23 -16.74
C ASP A 623 -14.39 -4.50 -16.60
N VAL A 624 -15.32 -4.52 -15.64
CA VAL A 624 -16.24 -5.66 -15.43
C VAL A 624 -17.67 -5.41 -15.90
N ARG A 625 -17.95 -4.26 -16.53
CA ARG A 625 -19.29 -3.79 -16.90
C ARG A 625 -20.30 -4.01 -15.76
N LEU A 626 -19.98 -3.46 -14.59
CA LEU A 626 -20.87 -3.51 -13.45
C LEU A 626 -22.14 -2.71 -13.75
N GLY A 627 -23.31 -3.34 -13.60
CA GLY A 627 -24.61 -2.72 -13.77
C GLY A 627 -25.45 -2.73 -12.49
N ALA A 628 -26.57 -2.02 -12.54
CA ALA A 628 -27.52 -1.95 -11.42
C ALA A 628 -28.18 -3.32 -11.16
N GLU A 629 -28.28 -4.17 -12.19
CA GLU A 629 -28.81 -5.53 -12.11
C GLU A 629 -27.93 -6.48 -11.28
N ASP A 630 -26.61 -6.33 -11.32
CA ASP A 630 -25.69 -7.13 -10.49
C ASP A 630 -25.91 -6.89 -9.00
N LEU A 631 -26.41 -5.70 -8.64
CA LEU A 631 -26.68 -5.31 -7.26
C LEU A 631 -28.02 -5.84 -6.74
N ARG A 632 -28.91 -6.33 -7.61
CA ARG A 632 -30.21 -6.89 -7.19
C ARG A 632 -30.07 -8.28 -6.57
N ASN A 633 -29.01 -9.00 -6.94
CA ASN A 633 -28.75 -10.36 -6.49
C ASN A 633 -27.87 -10.44 -5.23
N GLY A 634 -27.53 -9.29 -4.63
CA GLY A 634 -26.66 -9.20 -3.46
C GLY A 634 -27.36 -9.33 -2.10
N ASN A 635 -28.61 -9.81 -2.06
CA ASN A 635 -29.38 -10.02 -0.84
C ASN A 635 -29.60 -11.51 -0.57
#